data_AF-A0A7X7FRA2-F1
#
_entry.id   AF-A0A7X7FRA2-F1
#
_cell.length_a   1.000
_cell.length_b   1.000
_cell.length_c   1.000
_cell.angle_alpha   90.00
_cell.angle_beta   90.00
_cell.angle_gamma   90.00
#
_symmetry.space_group_name_H-M   'P 1'
#
loop_
_entity.id
_entity.type
_entity.pdbx_description
1 polymer ?
#
loop_
_entity_poly.entity_id
_entity_poly.type
_entity_poly.pdbx_seq_one_letter_code
_entity_poly.pdbx_strand_id
1 'polypeptide(L)'
;MQDSLITAGIALERATRPITAAGRSTRHGRAGLSKARLALAVGLAACLAAPASSPGAPTLIYHDLTYTNSYPTGKRYDYCHAAVCMQGLANRSAPRVFLKFHNWDDTWWTRLREAGGLCEGWQVQTATSLDALYNAVNQCGLIKGVVLYDPDTNTGVISTSLVATTVAAVEGGIAVRKDTASGSLYRHLVTDADGPHLPVLVDLTGKFTGTGTIWQTSTPSTGSAKCDAYIWAKQKYLDTGKCDPTVLSYTMDLWGMKLTGNDFLHTQLSNIDYAVSKKGFCFELSPWGDEAPNDDPTQPIGTDRSIFRSILDGCNIQTAHGRMIKFVGFVNWAYKYTQHVGGTHGDVESEWETARLLTAYNAYKEADALDYSYVSNASLYAALYPAVSQRRYVQNAPPTRDEMVSRGLIDANGAVPPGNYIMVGLGDYDQASWTLYMLAGDKYNDSARGQATCNWAIDPNVVDRASVAMDYVYRHKTAKDFFIAWDSGAGYVNPTHLYGDRSPSGYPSGVAIWQEHCKKYYRLFDYSISGWLLNGSSGAMGAVDFQNYAPFSGDGIGGWNGNPSQPVLVGDVPVIAEQPSSGPPGGIFFAPIDYTTGVHFAWYRTILASPSQVEAFEASWADSGHNHRFLDAFTFYYLLRHYLGGHNDHRATWVSDTIPRIMEAGQTYPVTVTVRNDGWDTWSDASGYGLGLAVVPRTMNPTTNDYMANRLEITGGANVLPGQTYAFTCDLVAPEAVGAYQVHYDMHFTDPASQVVWFRQENNLEYRKDLIVATHEDDVDTDNDGRSDAWEAANGRLYWYPFDDWTPGTDMDQDGVPDNCDNCLSIANASQQDTDGDGIGDACDNCPGPNDDADGDGVCDDLDNCLVLPNADQTDSDSDELGDACDNCPNAANPDQADNDGDGVADACDNCPDDPNADQADTDDD
;
A
#
# COMPACT_ATOMS: atom_id res chain seq x y z
N MET A 1 31.97 7.48 18.49
CA MET A 1 33.46 7.54 18.59
C MET A 1 33.96 8.60 17.62
N GLN A 2 34.90 9.42 18.08
CA GLN A 2 35.27 10.76 17.57
C GLN A 2 36.16 10.79 16.31
N ASP A 3 35.90 11.81 15.48
CA ASP A 3 36.78 12.80 14.82
C ASP A 3 38.05 12.45 14.00
N SER A 4 38.17 13.25 12.91
CA SER A 4 39.37 13.75 12.20
C SER A 4 39.81 12.94 10.96
N LEU A 5 40.06 13.47 9.75
CA LEU A 5 40.70 14.73 9.31
C LEU A 5 40.30 15.14 7.87
N ILE A 6 40.20 16.44 7.63
CA ILE A 6 40.19 17.15 6.34
C ILE A 6 41.58 17.79 6.10
N THR A 7 42.10 17.75 4.87
CA THR A 7 42.76 18.88 4.12
C THR A 7 43.15 18.35 2.72
N ALA A 8 42.60 18.81 1.58
CA ALA A 8 42.64 20.12 0.89
C ALA A 8 43.58 20.09 -0.35
N GLY A 9 43.07 20.58 -1.49
CA GLY A 9 43.84 20.81 -2.72
C GLY A 9 43.00 21.46 -3.82
N ILE A 10 42.95 22.79 -3.83
CA ILE A 10 42.35 23.65 -4.87
C ILE A 10 43.23 23.66 -6.12
N ALA A 11 42.62 23.57 -7.31
CA ALA A 11 43.14 24.23 -8.52
C ALA A 11 41.98 24.57 -9.48
N LEU A 12 41.56 25.84 -9.41
CA LEU A 12 40.78 26.53 -10.44
C LEU A 12 41.76 27.03 -11.52
N GLU A 13 41.54 26.70 -12.80
CA GLU A 13 42.05 27.51 -13.89
C GLU A 13 40.93 28.03 -14.79
N ARG A 14 40.92 29.36 -14.91
CA ARG A 14 40.07 30.19 -15.75
C ARG A 14 40.52 30.10 -17.20
N ALA A 15 39.55 30.11 -18.13
CA ALA A 15 39.72 30.79 -19.41
C ALA A 15 38.48 31.64 -19.71
N THR A 16 38.68 32.96 -19.66
CA THR A 16 37.69 34.00 -19.93
C THR A 16 37.85 34.57 -21.36
N ARG A 17 36.68 34.79 -22.01
CA ARG A 17 36.33 35.90 -22.95
C ARG A 17 36.81 35.85 -24.43
N PRO A 18 36.20 36.64 -25.35
CA PRO A 18 34.84 37.22 -25.38
C PRO A 18 34.13 37.17 -26.77
N ILE A 19 32.85 37.56 -26.73
CA ILE A 19 31.95 37.90 -27.85
C ILE A 19 32.50 39.08 -28.70
N THR A 20 32.35 39.00 -30.02
CA THR A 20 32.13 40.18 -30.90
C THR A 20 31.14 39.87 -32.02
N ALA A 21 30.39 40.90 -32.40
CA ALA A 21 29.24 40.88 -33.28
C ALA A 21 29.56 41.29 -34.74
N ALA A 22 28.55 41.11 -35.60
CA ALA A 22 28.28 41.76 -36.88
C ALA A 22 28.80 41.09 -38.17
N GLY A 23 27.90 40.91 -39.15
CA GLY A 23 28.28 40.63 -40.53
C GLY A 23 27.19 40.03 -41.44
N ARG A 24 26.28 40.88 -41.95
CA ARG A 24 25.43 40.61 -43.14
C ARG A 24 26.25 40.05 -44.32
N SER A 25 25.68 39.13 -45.12
CA SER A 25 25.56 39.25 -46.59
C SER A 25 25.40 37.90 -47.34
N THR A 26 24.19 37.70 -47.87
CA THR A 26 23.79 37.31 -49.24
C THR A 26 24.49 36.21 -50.09
N ARG A 27 23.60 35.34 -50.62
CA ARG A 27 23.42 34.88 -52.03
C ARG A 27 24.20 33.68 -52.61
N HIS A 28 23.36 32.70 -52.98
CA HIS A 28 23.23 32.00 -54.29
C HIS A 28 24.24 30.92 -54.73
N GLY A 29 23.67 29.75 -55.08
CA GLY A 29 24.28 28.77 -55.99
C GLY A 29 23.43 27.49 -56.13
N ARG A 30 22.53 27.46 -57.12
CA ARG A 30 21.75 26.28 -57.55
C ARG A 30 22.60 25.31 -58.40
N ALA A 31 22.22 24.02 -58.34
CA ALA A 31 22.20 22.97 -59.39
C ALA A 31 22.80 21.64 -58.85
N GLY A 32 22.22 20.45 -59.03
CA GLY A 32 21.13 20.04 -59.91
C GLY A 32 20.57 18.66 -59.55
N LEU A 33 19.42 18.36 -60.16
CA LEU A 33 18.61 17.16 -60.00
C LEU A 33 19.20 15.94 -60.73
N SER A 34 19.13 14.77 -60.11
CA SER A 34 18.79 13.51 -60.80
C SER A 34 17.94 12.62 -59.87
N LYS A 35 16.92 11.98 -60.44
CA LYS A 35 15.79 11.32 -59.76
C LYS A 35 16.00 9.81 -59.57
N ALA A 36 15.29 9.30 -58.56
CA ALA A 36 14.77 7.93 -58.33
C ALA A 36 15.72 6.98 -57.57
N ARG A 37 15.34 6.28 -56.49
CA ARG A 37 14.04 5.74 -56.02
C ARG A 37 14.00 5.75 -54.48
N LEU A 38 13.01 6.41 -53.87
CA LEU A 38 11.85 5.81 -53.18
C LEU A 38 12.19 4.85 -52.02
N ALA A 39 12.38 5.40 -50.82
CA ALA A 39 12.04 4.78 -49.54
C ALA A 39 11.30 5.85 -48.72
N LEU A 40 10.06 5.56 -48.36
CA LEU A 40 9.14 6.47 -47.69
C LEU A 40 9.53 6.53 -46.20
N ALA A 41 10.31 7.53 -45.80
CA ALA A 41 10.49 7.91 -44.41
C ALA A 41 9.67 9.18 -44.16
N VAL A 42 8.47 9.02 -43.59
CA VAL A 42 7.71 10.14 -43.04
C VAL A 42 8.41 10.55 -41.75
N GLY A 43 9.30 11.53 -41.85
CA GLY A 43 9.81 12.25 -40.69
C GLY A 43 8.77 13.28 -40.25
N LEU A 44 7.99 12.97 -39.21
CA LEU A 44 7.30 13.99 -38.44
C LEU A 44 8.35 14.65 -37.53
N ALA A 45 8.81 15.84 -37.92
CA ALA A 45 9.40 16.76 -36.97
C ALA A 45 8.26 17.31 -36.10
N ALA A 46 8.00 16.67 -34.96
CA ALA A 46 7.18 17.26 -33.92
C ALA A 46 7.95 18.43 -33.32
N CYS A 47 7.49 19.66 -33.60
CA CYS A 47 7.82 20.79 -32.76
C CYS A 47 7.38 20.44 -31.33
N LEU A 48 8.34 20.35 -30.41
CA LEU A 48 8.09 20.34 -28.96
C LEU A 48 7.50 21.70 -28.57
N ALA A 49 6.20 21.86 -28.80
CA ALA A 49 5.40 22.71 -27.94
C ALA A 49 5.31 21.98 -26.59
N ALA A 50 5.56 22.69 -25.49
CA ALA A 50 5.16 22.20 -24.18
C ALA A 50 3.67 21.78 -24.27
N PRO A 51 3.25 20.68 -23.64
CA PRO A 51 1.83 20.33 -23.63
C PRO A 51 1.08 21.54 -23.11
N ALA A 52 0.13 22.06 -23.89
CA ALA A 52 -0.84 22.99 -23.35
C ALA A 52 -1.57 22.24 -22.24
N SER A 53 -1.63 22.84 -21.05
CA SER A 53 -2.40 22.35 -19.91
C SER A 53 -3.80 21.96 -20.37
N SER A 54 -4.18 20.70 -20.18
CA SER A 54 -5.56 20.27 -20.32
C SER A 54 -6.38 20.94 -19.20
N PRO A 55 -7.46 21.67 -19.52
CA PRO A 55 -8.46 22.02 -18.52
C PRO A 55 -8.93 20.71 -17.83
N GLY A 56 -8.88 20.65 -16.49
CA GLY A 56 -9.29 19.47 -15.69
C GLY A 56 -8.17 18.70 -14.98
N ALA A 57 -6.88 18.95 -15.24
CA ALA A 57 -5.81 18.20 -14.54
C ALA A 57 -5.69 18.60 -13.05
N PRO A 58 -5.53 17.65 -12.11
CA PRO A 58 -5.42 17.94 -10.68
C PRO A 58 -4.25 18.88 -10.31
N THR A 59 -4.37 19.58 -9.19
CA THR A 59 -3.35 20.52 -8.68
C THR A 59 -2.59 19.94 -7.49
N LEU A 60 -1.25 19.88 -7.58
CA LEU A 60 -0.36 19.62 -6.45
C LEU A 60 0.07 20.91 -5.76
N ILE A 61 -0.13 20.97 -4.45
CA ILE A 61 0.45 21.98 -3.57
C ILE A 61 1.88 21.56 -3.24
N TYR A 62 2.84 22.38 -3.64
CA TYR A 62 4.25 22.22 -3.31
C TYR A 62 4.66 23.20 -2.21
N HIS A 63 5.24 22.69 -1.13
CA HIS A 63 5.83 23.51 -0.07
C HIS A 63 7.25 23.07 0.25
N ASP A 64 8.20 24.03 0.18
CA ASP A 64 9.59 23.81 0.56
C ASP A 64 9.78 24.10 2.05
N LEU A 65 10.06 23.07 2.86
CA LEU A 65 10.33 23.21 4.30
C LEU A 65 11.81 23.44 4.61
N THR A 66 12.72 23.41 3.62
CA THR A 66 14.16 23.54 3.86
C THR A 66 14.56 24.92 4.38
N TYR A 67 13.72 25.96 4.24
CA TYR A 67 13.96 27.26 4.87
C TYR A 67 14.02 27.16 6.41
N THR A 68 13.33 26.17 6.98
CA THR A 68 13.31 25.93 8.43
C THR A 68 14.63 25.39 8.96
N ASN A 69 15.55 24.94 8.09
CA ASN A 69 16.89 24.46 8.49
C ASN A 69 17.70 25.52 9.24
N SER A 70 17.37 26.80 9.04
CA SER A 70 17.98 27.93 9.75
C SER A 70 17.36 28.22 11.13
N TYR A 71 16.23 27.59 11.46
CA TYR A 71 15.50 27.85 12.70
C TYR A 71 16.11 27.11 13.90
N PRO A 72 15.93 27.62 15.13
CA PRO A 72 16.19 26.86 16.34
C PRO A 72 15.38 25.55 16.36
N THR A 73 15.92 24.48 16.95
CA THR A 73 15.33 23.12 16.93
C THR A 73 13.84 23.10 17.28
N GLY A 74 13.42 23.77 18.36
CA GLY A 74 12.01 23.77 18.76
C GLY A 74 11.10 24.43 17.71
N LYS A 75 11.51 25.56 17.14
CA LYS A 75 10.74 26.22 16.08
C LYS A 75 10.69 25.38 14.80
N ARG A 76 11.80 24.72 14.44
CA ARG A 76 11.84 23.80 13.29
C ARG A 76 10.92 22.61 13.50
N TYR A 77 10.95 21.99 14.68
CA TYR A 77 10.05 20.90 15.07
C TYR A 77 8.58 21.31 14.92
N ASP A 78 8.19 22.44 15.52
CA ASP A 78 6.81 22.92 15.49
C ASP A 78 6.30 23.13 14.05
N TYR A 79 7.13 23.73 13.18
CA TYR A 79 6.75 23.98 11.77
C TYR A 79 6.65 22.69 10.97
N CYS A 80 7.60 21.77 11.12
CA CYS A 80 7.57 20.48 10.45
C CYS A 80 6.38 19.63 10.92
N HIS A 81 6.11 19.59 12.23
CA HIS A 81 5.00 18.80 12.79
C HIS A 81 3.65 19.32 12.31
N ALA A 82 3.47 20.65 12.31
CA ALA A 82 2.25 21.25 11.77
C ALA A 82 2.07 20.96 10.27
N ALA A 83 3.14 21.07 9.48
CA ALA A 83 3.09 20.81 8.05
C ALA A 83 2.76 19.35 7.72
N VAL A 84 3.29 18.35 8.44
CA VAL A 84 2.93 16.94 8.22
C VAL A 84 1.49 16.63 8.61
N CYS A 85 0.94 17.28 9.64
CA CYS A 85 -0.49 17.16 9.95
C CYS A 85 -1.33 17.70 8.81
N MET A 86 -1.02 18.90 8.29
CA MET A 86 -1.73 19.48 7.15
C MET A 86 -1.60 18.59 5.91
N GLN A 87 -0.40 18.06 5.63
CA GLN A 87 -0.16 17.16 4.50
C GLN A 87 -0.97 15.87 4.64
N GLY A 88 -0.94 15.21 5.79
CA GLY A 88 -1.67 13.97 6.01
C GLY A 88 -3.18 14.15 5.91
N LEU A 89 -3.73 15.25 6.44
CA LEU A 89 -5.14 15.60 6.28
C LEU A 89 -5.49 15.85 4.81
N ALA A 90 -4.67 16.63 4.10
CA ALA A 90 -4.90 16.94 2.69
C ALA A 90 -4.83 15.71 1.80
N ASN A 91 -3.89 14.80 2.09
CA ASN A 91 -3.64 13.60 1.30
C ASN A 91 -4.53 12.40 1.67
N ARG A 92 -5.47 12.56 2.61
CA ARG A 92 -6.33 11.47 3.08
C ARG A 92 -7.26 10.95 1.99
N SER A 93 -7.92 11.87 1.29
CA SER A 93 -8.89 11.59 0.23
C SER A 93 -8.22 11.58 -1.14
N ALA A 94 -7.35 12.56 -1.43
CA ALA A 94 -6.72 12.69 -2.73
C ALA A 94 -5.24 13.12 -2.63
N PRO A 95 -4.38 12.80 -3.59
CA PRO A 95 -2.99 13.26 -3.62
C PRO A 95 -2.91 14.78 -3.87
N ARG A 96 -2.65 15.59 -2.82
CA ARG A 96 -2.72 17.06 -2.88
C ARG A 96 -1.43 17.77 -2.51
N VAL A 97 -0.71 17.33 -1.48
CA VAL A 97 0.40 18.08 -0.89
C VAL A 97 1.71 17.30 -1.00
N PHE A 98 2.70 17.96 -1.60
CA PHE A 98 4.10 17.55 -1.59
C PHE A 98 4.92 18.52 -0.72
N LEU A 99 5.60 17.99 0.29
CA LEU A 99 6.52 18.70 1.16
C LEU A 99 7.96 18.32 0.80
N LYS A 100 8.78 19.32 0.50
CA LYS A 100 10.23 19.16 0.40
C LYS A 100 10.86 19.37 1.77
N PHE A 101 11.21 18.28 2.44
CA PHE A 101 11.96 18.27 3.70
C PHE A 101 13.47 18.44 3.47
N HIS A 102 13.98 17.91 2.36
CA HIS A 102 15.38 17.94 1.99
C HIS A 102 15.58 17.86 0.47
N ASN A 103 16.81 18.05 0.00
CA ASN A 103 17.11 18.09 -1.44
C ASN A 103 16.84 16.76 -2.18
N TRP A 104 16.81 15.60 -1.52
CA TRP A 104 16.51 14.33 -2.21
C TRP A 104 15.04 14.18 -2.59
N ASP A 105 14.15 14.99 -2.00
CA ASP A 105 12.73 15.00 -2.39
C ASP A 105 12.57 15.50 -3.83
N ASP A 106 13.51 16.32 -4.34
CA ASP A 106 13.49 16.81 -5.72
C ASP A 106 13.54 15.66 -6.74
N THR A 107 14.18 14.53 -6.40
CA THR A 107 14.20 13.34 -7.27
C THR A 107 12.80 12.78 -7.45
N TRP A 108 12.08 12.55 -6.35
CA TRP A 108 10.72 11.99 -6.41
C TRP A 108 9.71 12.98 -6.97
N TRP A 109 9.86 14.27 -6.66
CA TRP A 109 9.10 15.34 -7.29
C TRP A 109 9.22 15.32 -8.82
N THR A 110 10.44 15.09 -9.33
CA THR A 110 10.69 14.97 -10.77
C THR A 110 10.07 13.70 -11.35
N ARG A 111 10.29 12.55 -10.71
CA ARG A 111 9.79 11.23 -11.17
C ARG A 111 8.27 11.11 -11.18
N LEU A 112 7.59 11.78 -10.26
CA LEU A 112 6.12 11.86 -10.27
C LEU A 112 5.60 12.51 -11.55
N ARG A 113 6.31 13.54 -12.05
CA ARG A 113 5.80 14.45 -13.09
C ARG A 113 6.45 14.26 -14.45
N GLU A 114 7.37 13.30 -14.58
CA GLU A 114 7.96 12.91 -15.85
C GLU A 114 6.94 12.21 -16.77
N ALA A 115 7.30 11.98 -18.04
CA ALA A 115 6.45 11.24 -18.95
C ALA A 115 6.15 9.81 -18.47
N GLY A 116 4.86 9.45 -18.39
CA GLY A 116 4.36 8.19 -17.82
C GLY A 116 4.34 8.15 -16.29
N GLY A 117 4.80 9.21 -15.62
CA GLY A 117 4.75 9.37 -14.17
C GLY A 117 3.32 9.52 -13.65
N LEU A 118 3.12 9.25 -12.36
CA LEU A 118 1.79 9.24 -11.73
C LEU A 118 1.09 10.61 -11.69
N CYS A 119 1.85 11.69 -11.82
CA CYS A 119 1.37 13.07 -11.82
C CYS A 119 1.84 13.83 -13.09
N GLU A 120 2.03 13.12 -14.21
CA GLU A 120 2.33 13.75 -15.49
C GLU A 120 1.24 14.77 -15.85
N GLY A 121 1.65 16.00 -16.19
CA GLY A 121 0.72 17.05 -16.63
C GLY A 121 -0.07 17.76 -15.53
N TRP A 122 0.07 17.35 -14.26
CA TRP A 122 -0.62 17.97 -13.14
C TRP A 122 -0.15 19.41 -12.91
N GLN A 123 -1.09 20.27 -12.51
CA GLN A 123 -0.81 21.66 -12.16
C GLN A 123 -0.06 21.74 -10.84
N VAL A 124 0.69 22.83 -10.62
CA VAL A 124 1.45 23.03 -9.38
C VAL A 124 1.14 24.40 -8.80
N GLN A 125 0.65 24.41 -7.56
CA GLN A 125 0.52 25.58 -6.73
C GLN A 125 1.66 25.61 -5.71
N THR A 126 2.46 26.68 -5.67
CA THR A 126 3.53 26.81 -4.69
C THR A 126 3.05 27.56 -3.45
N ALA A 127 3.10 26.92 -2.28
CA ALA A 127 2.90 27.56 -0.99
C ALA A 127 4.24 28.07 -0.44
N THR A 128 4.41 29.39 -0.32
CA THR A 128 5.71 30.01 0.05
C THR A 128 5.94 30.17 1.56
N SER A 129 4.95 29.87 2.38
CA SER A 129 5.00 29.94 3.85
C SER A 129 4.05 28.90 4.45
N LEU A 130 4.17 28.66 5.77
CA LEU A 130 3.24 27.78 6.48
C LEU A 130 1.79 28.32 6.41
N ASP A 131 1.60 29.64 6.45
CA ASP A 131 0.28 30.25 6.26
C ASP A 131 -0.27 30.05 4.84
N ALA A 132 0.59 30.14 3.82
CA ALA A 132 0.19 29.86 2.46
C ALA A 132 -0.18 28.38 2.27
N LEU A 133 0.53 27.47 2.96
CA LEU A 133 0.19 26.04 2.97
C LEU A 133 -1.16 25.82 3.68
N TYR A 134 -1.33 26.40 4.88
CA TYR A 134 -2.59 26.35 5.62
C TYR A 134 -3.76 26.86 4.77
N ASN A 135 -3.62 28.03 4.13
CA ASN A 135 -4.68 28.60 3.30
C ASN A 135 -4.98 27.75 2.06
N ALA A 136 -3.96 27.12 1.46
CA ALA A 136 -4.14 26.24 0.31
C ALA A 136 -4.83 24.92 0.70
N VAL A 137 -4.51 24.37 1.87
CA VAL A 137 -5.09 23.12 2.38
C VAL A 137 -6.48 23.34 2.96
N ASN A 138 -6.72 24.46 3.63
CA ASN A 138 -7.92 24.72 4.44
C ASN A 138 -9.05 25.45 3.69
N GLN A 139 -9.10 25.38 2.36
CA GLN A 139 -10.16 26.04 1.58
C GLN A 139 -11.57 25.57 1.97
N CYS A 140 -11.67 24.36 2.54
CA CYS A 140 -12.93 23.68 2.86
C CYS A 140 -13.13 23.40 4.35
N GLY A 141 -12.44 24.15 5.22
CA GLY A 141 -12.48 23.88 6.66
C GLY A 141 -12.02 22.47 7.03
N LEU A 142 -11.12 21.88 6.23
CA LEU A 142 -10.51 20.57 6.49
C LEU A 142 -9.80 20.54 7.85
N ILE A 143 -9.22 21.67 8.25
CA ILE A 143 -8.55 21.86 9.53
C ILE A 143 -9.56 22.43 10.52
N LYS A 144 -10.06 21.57 11.40
CA LYS A 144 -11.06 21.90 12.42
C LYS A 144 -10.48 22.61 13.64
N GLY A 145 -9.18 22.54 13.88
CA GLY A 145 -8.53 23.22 14.99
C GLY A 145 -7.14 22.69 15.33
N VAL A 146 -6.70 22.94 16.56
CA VAL A 146 -5.41 22.46 17.09
C VAL A 146 -5.57 21.50 18.26
N VAL A 147 -4.65 20.55 18.37
CA VAL A 147 -4.49 19.69 19.54
C VAL A 147 -3.18 20.03 20.23
N LEU A 148 -3.26 20.48 21.49
CA LEU A 148 -2.12 21.00 22.22
C LEU A 148 -1.42 19.89 23.00
N TYR A 149 -0.08 19.83 22.90
CA TYR A 149 0.77 18.94 23.68
C TYR A 149 1.82 19.69 24.52
N ASP A 150 2.44 18.98 25.47
CA ASP A 150 3.34 19.55 26.46
C ASP A 150 4.56 20.28 25.82
N PRO A 151 5.01 21.41 26.39
CA PRO A 151 6.00 22.27 25.74
C PRO A 151 7.47 21.89 25.96
N ASP A 152 7.77 21.09 26.99
CA ASP A 152 9.14 20.88 27.50
C ASP A 152 9.52 19.39 27.57
N THR A 153 10.68 19.06 27.00
CA THR A 153 11.21 17.68 26.90
C THR A 153 11.73 17.08 28.21
N ASN A 154 11.83 17.89 29.27
CA ASN A 154 12.41 17.51 30.56
C ASN A 154 11.37 17.56 31.68
N THR A 155 10.40 18.48 31.60
CA THR A 155 9.36 18.63 32.63
C THR A 155 7.96 18.25 32.16
N GLY A 156 7.74 18.14 30.85
CA GLY A 156 6.46 17.73 30.26
C GLY A 156 6.35 16.23 30.02
N VAL A 157 5.16 15.78 29.61
CA VAL A 157 4.92 14.38 29.24
C VAL A 157 5.18 14.22 27.74
N ILE A 158 6.36 13.71 27.39
CA ILE A 158 6.86 13.67 26.00
C ILE A 158 5.93 12.91 25.02
N SER A 159 5.22 11.87 25.49
CA SER A 159 4.28 11.09 24.68
C SER A 159 3.05 11.90 24.24
N THR A 160 2.74 13.02 24.88
CA THR A 160 1.59 13.86 24.49
C THR A 160 1.70 14.40 23.07
N SER A 161 2.91 14.51 22.51
CA SER A 161 3.12 14.87 21.10
C SER A 161 2.53 13.84 20.11
N LEU A 162 2.72 12.54 20.36
CA LEU A 162 2.15 11.46 19.53
C LEU A 162 0.68 11.22 19.85
N VAL A 163 0.26 11.40 21.10
CA VAL A 163 -1.17 11.40 21.44
C VAL A 163 -1.89 12.54 20.72
N ALA A 164 -1.34 13.76 20.76
CA ALA A 164 -1.89 14.89 20.02
C ALA A 164 -1.95 14.63 18.51
N THR A 165 -0.94 13.96 17.96
CA THR A 165 -0.93 13.53 16.55
C THR A 165 -2.07 12.56 16.25
N THR A 166 -2.30 11.57 17.10
CA THR A 166 -3.40 10.60 16.96
C THR A 166 -4.76 11.32 17.00
N VAL A 167 -4.95 12.22 17.98
CA VAL A 167 -6.17 13.02 18.08
C VAL A 167 -6.34 13.93 16.87
N ALA A 168 -5.29 14.60 16.43
CA ALA A 168 -5.29 15.48 15.26
C ALA A 168 -5.66 14.71 13.98
N ALA A 169 -5.15 13.48 13.84
CA ALA A 169 -5.52 12.60 12.73
C ALA A 169 -7.04 12.30 12.74
N VAL A 170 -7.59 11.94 13.89
CA VAL A 170 -9.02 11.58 13.98
C VAL A 170 -9.93 12.80 13.83
N GLU A 171 -9.64 13.88 14.57
CA GLU A 171 -10.53 15.04 14.75
C GLU A 171 -10.28 16.15 13.71
N GLY A 172 -9.44 15.91 12.70
CA GLY A 172 -9.16 16.88 11.64
C GLY A 172 -8.34 18.09 12.11
N GLY A 173 -7.38 17.88 13.00
CA GLY A 173 -6.62 18.95 13.64
C GLY A 173 -5.14 19.04 13.26
N ILE A 174 -4.46 20.04 13.82
CA ILE A 174 -2.99 20.15 13.80
C ILE A 174 -2.45 19.89 15.21
N ALA A 175 -1.51 18.96 15.36
CA ALA A 175 -0.80 18.80 16.63
C ALA A 175 0.19 19.97 16.82
N VAL A 176 0.09 20.68 17.95
CA VAL A 176 0.90 21.89 18.21
C VAL A 176 1.43 21.90 19.63
N ARG A 177 2.74 22.15 19.77
CA ARG A 177 3.39 22.35 21.07
C ARG A 177 2.89 23.62 21.74
N LYS A 178 2.45 23.56 22.99
CA LYS A 178 1.93 24.74 23.72
C LYS A 178 3.03 25.68 24.23
N ASP A 179 3.88 26.16 23.32
CA ASP A 179 4.92 27.15 23.60
C ASP A 179 4.30 28.56 23.69
N THR A 180 4.27 29.15 24.88
CA THR A 180 3.63 30.46 25.10
C THR A 180 4.57 31.64 24.84
N ALA A 181 5.82 31.40 24.44
CA ALA A 181 6.76 32.45 24.11
C ALA A 181 6.31 33.27 22.89
N SER A 182 6.61 34.57 22.89
CA SER A 182 6.33 35.45 21.75
C SER A 182 6.97 34.92 20.46
N GLY A 183 6.19 34.87 19.37
CA GLY A 183 6.64 34.36 18.07
C GLY A 183 6.68 32.83 17.95
N SER A 184 6.09 32.09 18.90
CA SER A 184 5.87 30.65 18.78
C SER A 184 4.75 30.33 17.79
N LEU A 185 4.76 29.10 17.26
CA LEU A 185 3.70 28.65 16.36
C LEU A 185 2.34 28.54 17.06
N TYR A 186 2.31 28.09 18.32
CA TYR A 186 1.08 28.07 19.13
C TYR A 186 0.43 29.44 19.21
N ARG A 187 1.21 30.48 19.53
CA ARG A 187 0.67 31.83 19.64
C ARG A 187 0.11 32.30 18.30
N HIS A 188 0.86 32.09 17.23
CA HIS A 188 0.42 32.42 15.87
C HIS A 188 -0.90 31.74 15.52
N LEU A 189 -1.00 30.43 15.69
CA LEU A 189 -2.20 29.68 15.27
C LEU A 189 -3.43 29.95 16.14
N VAL A 190 -3.26 30.29 17.42
CA VAL A 190 -4.36 30.29 18.41
C VAL A 190 -4.70 31.65 18.97
N THR A 191 -3.73 32.57 19.13
CA THR A 191 -3.90 33.77 19.98
C THR A 191 -3.47 35.10 19.38
N ASP A 192 -2.50 35.11 18.47
CA ASP A 192 -1.97 36.35 17.89
C ASP A 192 -2.97 36.92 16.89
N ALA A 193 -3.13 38.24 16.88
CA ALA A 193 -4.23 38.92 16.19
C ALA A 193 -4.24 38.71 14.67
N ASP A 194 -3.06 38.54 14.07
CA ASP A 194 -2.82 38.31 12.65
C ASP A 194 -2.81 36.81 12.25
N GLY A 195 -3.02 35.92 13.22
CA GLY A 195 -3.13 34.48 13.00
C GLY A 195 -4.54 34.00 12.65
N PRO A 196 -4.71 32.70 12.37
CA PRO A 196 -6.00 32.10 12.01
C PRO A 196 -6.99 31.91 13.17
N HIS A 197 -6.58 32.09 14.44
CA HIS A 197 -7.41 31.90 15.64
C HIS A 197 -8.11 30.53 15.68
N LEU A 198 -7.37 29.47 15.40
CA LEU A 198 -7.88 28.10 15.38
C LEU A 198 -8.40 27.68 16.76
N PRO A 199 -9.56 27.00 16.84
CA PRO A 199 -10.09 26.50 18.10
C PRO A 199 -9.20 25.39 18.65
N VAL A 200 -9.14 25.30 19.98
CA VAL A 200 -8.44 24.21 20.67
C VAL A 200 -9.39 23.03 20.80
N LEU A 201 -9.14 21.95 20.05
CA LEU A 201 -9.94 20.73 20.07
C LEU A 201 -9.72 19.96 21.38
N VAL A 202 -8.45 19.74 21.72
CA VAL A 202 -8.02 19.08 22.97
C VAL A 202 -6.72 19.72 23.47
N ASP A 203 -6.63 19.95 24.78
CA ASP A 203 -5.39 20.40 25.44
C ASP A 203 -4.89 19.34 26.42
N LEU A 204 -3.82 18.64 26.02
CA LEU A 204 -3.21 17.54 26.78
C LEU A 204 -2.17 18.04 27.80
N THR A 205 -1.84 19.33 27.78
CA THR A 205 -0.78 19.91 28.61
C THR A 205 -1.05 19.68 30.10
N GLY A 206 -0.13 19.01 30.78
CA GLY A 206 -0.21 18.72 32.22
C GLY A 206 -1.39 17.83 32.64
N LYS A 207 -1.99 17.05 31.73
CA LYS A 207 -3.13 16.16 32.05
C LYS A 207 -2.71 14.82 32.68
N PHE A 208 -1.49 14.36 32.41
CA PHE A 208 -1.00 13.06 32.88
C PHE A 208 0.07 13.24 33.93
N THR A 209 -0.11 12.62 35.10
CA THR A 209 0.77 12.82 36.26
C THR A 209 1.50 11.56 36.69
N GLY A 210 1.15 10.38 36.13
CA GLY A 210 1.67 9.10 36.59
C GLY A 210 1.14 8.68 37.97
N THR A 211 0.06 9.31 38.45
CA THR A 211 -0.57 8.98 39.74
C THR A 211 -2.08 9.14 39.70
N GLY A 212 -2.79 8.49 40.62
CA GLY A 212 -4.25 8.63 40.76
C GLY A 212 -5.03 7.92 39.66
N THR A 213 -5.96 8.62 39.01
CA THR A 213 -6.79 8.12 37.91
C THR A 213 -6.42 8.86 36.64
N ILE A 214 -6.27 8.12 35.53
CA ILE A 214 -5.95 8.69 34.22
C ILE A 214 -7.06 9.67 33.82
N TRP A 215 -6.67 10.86 33.37
CA TRP A 215 -7.56 11.99 33.08
C TRP A 215 -8.78 11.58 32.22
N GLN A 216 -10.00 11.91 32.66
CA GLN A 216 -11.25 11.56 31.96
C GLN A 216 -11.49 10.07 31.69
N THR A 217 -10.92 9.20 32.52
CA THR A 217 -11.18 7.75 32.51
C THR A 217 -11.52 7.28 33.94
N SER A 218 -11.94 6.02 34.08
CA SER A 218 -12.01 5.32 35.37
C SER A 218 -10.76 4.47 35.66
N THR A 219 -9.75 4.53 34.80
CA THR A 219 -8.57 3.66 34.87
C THR A 219 -7.54 4.24 35.84
N PRO A 220 -7.08 3.47 36.83
CA PRO A 220 -5.96 3.88 37.68
C PRO A 220 -4.70 4.14 36.86
N SER A 221 -3.89 5.10 37.31
CA SER A 221 -2.59 5.36 36.69
C SER A 221 -1.70 4.11 36.72
N THR A 222 -0.92 3.96 35.66
CA THR A 222 0.10 2.93 35.50
C THR A 222 1.34 3.18 36.37
N GLY A 223 1.46 4.36 36.99
CA GLY A 223 2.70 4.83 37.62
C GLY A 223 3.65 5.53 36.65
N SER A 224 3.26 5.68 35.37
CA SER A 224 4.00 6.40 34.33
C SER A 224 3.07 7.38 33.61
N ALA A 225 3.42 8.67 33.65
CA ALA A 225 2.66 9.69 32.92
C ALA A 225 2.70 9.47 31.40
N LYS A 226 3.83 8.94 30.90
CA LYS A 226 4.03 8.58 29.49
C LYS A 226 3.00 7.52 29.06
N CYS A 227 2.93 6.43 29.82
CA CYS A 227 2.03 5.31 29.56
C CYS A 227 0.56 5.67 29.77
N ASP A 228 0.26 6.50 30.79
CA ASP A 228 -1.10 7.00 31.06
C ASP A 228 -1.67 7.77 29.86
N ALA A 229 -0.85 8.58 29.19
CA ALA A 229 -1.26 9.32 28.00
C ALA A 229 -1.66 8.38 26.84
N TYR A 230 -0.91 7.30 26.62
CA TYR A 230 -1.24 6.32 25.59
C TYR A 230 -2.48 5.49 25.94
N ILE A 231 -2.67 5.12 27.20
CA ILE A 231 -3.91 4.44 27.65
C ILE A 231 -5.13 5.33 27.44
N TRP A 232 -5.02 6.63 27.76
CA TRP A 232 -6.09 7.59 27.48
C TRP A 232 -6.42 7.66 25.99
N ALA A 233 -5.40 7.80 25.13
CA ALA A 233 -5.59 7.85 23.69
C ALA A 233 -6.23 6.57 23.16
N LYS A 234 -5.75 5.41 23.62
CA LYS A 234 -6.28 4.10 23.27
C LYS A 234 -7.78 4.01 23.61
N GLN A 235 -8.16 4.32 24.84
CA GLN A 235 -9.56 4.21 25.28
C GLN A 235 -10.51 5.19 24.61
N LYS A 236 -10.03 6.38 24.23
CA LYS A 236 -10.86 7.42 23.62
C LYS A 236 -10.98 7.31 22.11
N TYR A 237 -9.98 6.73 21.43
CA TYR A 237 -9.88 6.74 19.97
C TYR A 237 -9.70 5.35 19.35
N LEU A 238 -8.81 4.50 19.87
CA LEU A 238 -8.60 3.17 19.29
C LEU A 238 -9.73 2.19 19.67
N ASP A 239 -10.05 2.09 20.96
CA ASP A 239 -11.05 1.16 21.48
C ASP A 239 -12.49 1.55 21.10
N THR A 240 -12.70 2.81 20.70
CA THR A 240 -13.97 3.36 20.23
C THR A 240 -14.12 3.31 18.71
N GLY A 241 -13.15 2.72 18.00
CA GLY A 241 -13.19 2.57 16.53
C GLY A 241 -12.94 3.86 15.74
N LYS A 242 -12.49 4.94 16.39
CA LYS A 242 -12.19 6.21 15.70
C LYS A 242 -10.85 6.21 14.95
N CYS A 243 -9.88 5.42 15.41
CA CYS A 243 -8.63 5.16 14.68
C CYS A 243 -8.81 4.03 13.67
N ASP A 244 -8.02 4.03 12.58
CA ASP A 244 -7.84 2.82 11.77
C ASP A 244 -7.00 1.82 12.59
N PRO A 245 -7.57 0.67 12.99
CA PRO A 245 -6.87 -0.31 13.82
C PRO A 245 -5.76 -1.05 13.06
N THR A 246 -5.67 -0.88 11.73
CA THR A 246 -4.68 -1.57 10.88
C THR A 246 -3.41 -0.77 10.64
N VAL A 247 -3.31 0.46 11.14
CA VAL A 247 -2.15 1.33 10.96
C VAL A 247 -1.61 1.82 12.30
N LEU A 248 -0.39 1.40 12.61
CA LEU A 248 0.38 1.84 13.77
C LEU A 248 1.62 2.60 13.32
N SER A 249 1.85 3.78 13.91
CA SER A 249 3.05 4.59 13.67
C SER A 249 3.93 4.59 14.91
N TYR A 250 5.12 4.02 14.77
CA TYR A 250 6.16 4.01 15.78
C TYR A 250 7.19 5.07 15.44
N THR A 251 7.11 6.22 16.10
CA THR A 251 7.89 7.42 15.75
C THR A 251 8.42 8.07 17.00
N MET A 252 9.58 8.75 16.94
CA MET A 252 10.12 9.41 18.13
C MET A 252 9.17 10.51 18.60
N ASP A 253 8.78 10.45 19.87
CA ASP A 253 7.97 11.47 20.52
C ASP A 253 8.76 12.78 20.74
N LEU A 254 8.22 13.66 21.58
CA LEU A 254 8.82 14.97 21.87
C LEU A 254 10.29 14.87 22.33
N TRP A 255 10.74 13.69 22.80
CA TRP A 255 12.16 13.42 23.06
C TRP A 255 13.02 13.94 21.91
N GLY A 256 12.63 13.70 20.66
CA GLY A 256 13.38 14.04 19.44
C GLY A 256 13.86 15.50 19.35
N MET A 257 13.22 16.42 20.07
CA MET A 257 13.69 17.81 20.19
C MET A 257 15.04 17.99 20.91
N LYS A 258 15.55 16.96 21.59
CA LYS A 258 16.89 16.95 22.17
C LYS A 258 17.98 16.67 21.11
N LEU A 259 17.60 16.25 19.89
CA LEU A 259 18.50 16.08 18.75
C LEU A 259 18.76 17.43 18.05
N THR A 260 19.94 17.62 17.47
CA THR A 260 20.34 18.90 16.85
C THR A 260 21.00 18.71 15.48
N GLY A 261 21.00 19.75 14.65
CA GLY A 261 21.65 19.71 13.33
C GLY A 261 20.95 18.76 12.36
N ASN A 262 21.72 17.88 11.73
CA ASN A 262 21.20 16.87 10.78
C ASN A 262 20.43 15.76 11.50
N ASP A 263 20.68 15.55 12.80
CA ASP A 263 20.01 14.51 13.58
C ASP A 263 18.50 14.76 13.75
N PHE A 264 18.03 15.98 13.46
CA PHE A 264 16.60 16.29 13.40
C PHE A 264 15.84 15.39 12.43
N LEU A 265 16.49 14.97 11.34
CA LEU A 265 15.87 14.02 10.43
C LEU A 265 15.58 12.71 11.17
N HIS A 266 16.41 12.29 12.14
CA HIS A 266 16.24 11.07 12.93
C HIS A 266 15.03 11.00 13.87
N THR A 267 14.20 12.04 13.87
CA THR A 267 12.94 12.07 14.63
C THR A 267 11.81 11.28 13.96
N GLN A 268 11.97 10.89 12.69
CA GLN A 268 10.93 10.28 11.84
C GLN A 268 9.64 11.13 11.71
N LEU A 269 9.73 12.42 12.02
CA LEU A 269 8.61 13.36 11.98
C LEU A 269 7.96 13.44 10.58
N SER A 270 8.76 13.32 9.52
CA SER A 270 8.25 13.37 8.14
C SER A 270 7.32 12.21 7.77
N ASN A 271 7.33 11.13 8.56
CA ASN A 271 6.57 9.90 8.32
C ASN A 271 5.17 9.94 8.96
N ILE A 272 4.95 10.88 9.89
CA ILE A 272 3.68 11.04 10.60
C ILE A 272 2.55 11.43 9.64
N ASP A 273 2.86 12.03 8.49
CA ASP A 273 1.86 12.37 7.46
C ASP A 273 1.03 11.15 7.05
N TYR A 274 1.64 9.96 6.91
CA TYR A 274 0.95 8.71 6.62
C TYR A 274 -0.03 8.33 7.74
N ALA A 275 0.43 8.36 8.98
CA ALA A 275 -0.41 8.05 10.15
C ALA A 275 -1.59 9.02 10.24
N VAL A 276 -1.35 10.31 10.01
CA VAL A 276 -2.41 11.32 9.94
C VAL A 276 -3.38 10.97 8.82
N SER A 277 -2.91 10.71 7.60
CA SER A 277 -3.78 10.37 6.46
C SER A 277 -4.68 9.16 6.73
N LYS A 278 -4.17 8.14 7.43
CA LYS A 278 -4.89 6.90 7.71
C LYS A 278 -5.63 6.87 9.04
N LYS A 279 -5.67 7.99 9.80
CA LYS A 279 -6.20 7.99 11.19
C LYS A 279 -5.51 6.92 12.07
N GLY A 280 -4.23 6.68 11.83
CA GLY A 280 -3.43 5.67 12.53
C GLY A 280 -3.10 6.06 13.97
N PHE A 281 -2.80 5.07 14.80
CA PHE A 281 -2.43 5.28 16.20
C PHE A 281 -0.92 5.48 16.34
N CYS A 282 -0.49 6.62 16.86
CA CYS A 282 0.92 6.98 17.02
C CYS A 282 1.41 6.70 18.44
N PHE A 283 2.49 5.94 18.59
CA PHE A 283 3.07 5.64 19.90
C PHE A 283 4.57 5.33 19.81
N GLU A 284 5.21 5.27 20.96
CA GLU A 284 6.63 4.88 21.05
C GLU A 284 6.89 4.31 22.45
N LEU A 285 7.16 3.01 22.49
CA LEU A 285 7.23 2.19 23.71
C LEU A 285 8.29 1.10 23.57
N SER A 286 9.02 0.81 24.64
CA SER A 286 10.00 -0.27 24.68
C SER A 286 9.36 -1.65 24.43
N PRO A 287 9.97 -2.52 23.61
CA PRO A 287 9.55 -3.91 23.46
C PRO A 287 10.02 -4.81 24.63
N TRP A 288 10.76 -4.29 25.60
CA TRP A 288 11.37 -5.06 26.70
C TRP A 288 10.61 -4.94 28.02
N GLY A 289 10.48 -6.07 28.72
CA GLY A 289 9.67 -6.20 29.93
C GLY A 289 10.46 -6.23 31.25
N ASP A 290 11.78 -6.24 31.16
CA ASP A 290 12.73 -6.50 32.23
C ASP A 290 13.63 -5.29 32.57
N GLU A 291 13.46 -4.18 31.85
CA GLU A 291 14.09 -2.90 32.17
C GLU A 291 13.13 -1.72 32.07
N ALA A 292 13.50 -0.60 32.71
CA ALA A 292 12.84 0.69 32.51
C ALA A 292 13.58 1.44 31.38
N PRO A 293 12.86 2.15 30.51
CA PRO A 293 13.49 2.85 29.41
C PRO A 293 14.19 4.14 29.87
N ASN A 294 15.15 4.61 29.07
CA ASN A 294 15.97 5.79 29.39
C ASN A 294 15.21 7.13 29.32
N ASP A 295 14.04 7.16 28.67
CA ASP A 295 13.20 8.36 28.53
C ASP A 295 12.13 8.49 29.64
N ASP A 296 11.79 7.40 30.31
CA ASP A 296 10.96 7.37 31.52
C ASP A 296 11.54 6.37 32.53
N PRO A 297 12.72 6.67 33.11
CA PRO A 297 13.46 5.74 33.97
C PRO A 297 12.78 5.48 35.32
N THR A 298 11.72 6.24 35.64
CA THR A 298 10.96 6.12 36.90
C THR A 298 9.74 5.23 36.79
N GLN A 299 9.35 4.80 35.58
CA GLN A 299 8.21 3.91 35.42
C GLN A 299 8.44 2.57 36.13
N PRO A 300 7.38 1.88 36.59
CA PRO A 300 7.49 0.48 36.97
C PRO A 300 8.02 -0.37 35.82
N ILE A 301 8.94 -1.29 36.10
CA ILE A 301 9.57 -2.14 35.08
C ILE A 301 8.50 -2.92 34.29
N GLY A 302 8.62 -2.90 32.97
CA GLY A 302 7.70 -3.57 32.05
C GLY A 302 6.40 -2.82 31.76
N THR A 303 6.25 -1.56 32.18
CA THR A 303 5.04 -0.78 31.87
C THR A 303 4.93 -0.49 30.37
N ASP A 304 5.99 0.02 29.73
CA ASP A 304 6.03 0.25 28.26
C ASP A 304 5.61 -1.01 27.48
N ARG A 305 6.22 -2.15 27.83
CA ARG A 305 5.92 -3.47 27.28
C ARG A 305 4.45 -3.84 27.34
N SER A 306 3.85 -3.64 28.52
CA SER A 306 2.46 -3.98 28.80
C SER A 306 1.51 -3.12 27.97
N ILE A 307 1.81 -1.81 27.86
CA ILE A 307 0.99 -0.89 27.08
C ILE A 307 1.13 -1.15 25.58
N PHE A 308 2.34 -1.45 25.09
CA PHE A 308 2.54 -1.85 23.69
C PHE A 308 1.67 -3.06 23.33
N ARG A 309 1.71 -4.12 24.15
CA ARG A 309 0.84 -5.29 23.96
C ARG A 309 -0.64 -4.92 23.99
N SER A 310 -1.06 -4.07 24.93
CA SER A 310 -2.45 -3.63 25.03
C SER A 310 -2.92 -2.86 23.78
N ILE A 311 -2.08 -2.03 23.17
CA ILE A 311 -2.39 -1.36 21.90
C ILE A 311 -2.59 -2.40 20.78
N LEU A 312 -1.70 -3.38 20.68
CA LEU A 312 -1.83 -4.48 19.71
C LEU A 312 -3.09 -5.32 19.94
N ASP A 313 -3.46 -5.58 21.19
CA ASP A 313 -4.74 -6.21 21.55
C ASP A 313 -5.92 -5.38 21.04
N GLY A 314 -5.91 -4.06 21.27
CA GLY A 314 -6.95 -3.14 20.80
C GLY A 314 -7.13 -3.21 19.27
N CYS A 315 -6.04 -3.15 18.51
CA CYS A 315 -6.06 -3.28 17.06
C CYS A 315 -6.64 -4.63 16.59
N ASN A 316 -6.24 -5.73 17.23
CA ASN A 316 -6.72 -7.06 16.86
C ASN A 316 -8.20 -7.26 17.19
N ILE A 317 -8.66 -6.78 18.34
CA ILE A 317 -10.07 -6.86 18.74
C ILE A 317 -10.94 -6.08 17.73
N GLN A 318 -10.53 -4.87 17.35
CA GLN A 318 -11.24 -4.04 16.37
C GLN A 318 -11.29 -4.65 14.97
N THR A 319 -10.33 -5.52 14.63
CA THR A 319 -10.28 -6.22 13.34
C THR A 319 -10.84 -7.65 13.41
N ALA A 320 -11.42 -8.05 14.55
CA ALA A 320 -11.84 -9.42 14.83
C ALA A 320 -10.73 -10.46 14.55
N HIS A 321 -9.47 -10.06 14.75
CA HIS A 321 -8.26 -10.83 14.43
C HIS A 321 -8.13 -11.20 12.94
N GLY A 322 -8.89 -10.60 12.03
CA GLY A 322 -8.99 -11.02 10.62
C GLY A 322 -8.09 -10.28 9.64
N ARG A 323 -7.28 -9.30 10.10
CA ARG A 323 -6.45 -8.46 9.22
C ARG A 323 -5.02 -8.33 9.75
N MET A 324 -4.07 -8.16 8.83
CA MET A 324 -2.72 -7.75 9.19
C MET A 324 -2.70 -6.28 9.63
N ILE A 325 -1.93 -5.98 10.67
CA ILE A 325 -1.67 -4.62 11.16
C ILE A 325 -0.30 -4.18 10.66
N LYS A 326 -0.26 -3.05 9.96
CA LYS A 326 0.99 -2.44 9.49
C LYS A 326 1.60 -1.61 10.61
N PHE A 327 2.79 -1.99 11.04
CA PHE A 327 3.62 -1.20 11.95
C PHE A 327 4.68 -0.44 11.14
N VAL A 328 4.54 0.87 11.11
CA VAL A 328 5.44 1.78 10.40
C VAL A 328 6.43 2.36 11.39
N GLY A 329 7.72 2.10 11.20
CA GLY A 329 8.77 2.62 12.07
C GLY A 329 9.76 1.57 12.55
N PHE A 330 10.71 2.02 13.37
CA PHE A 330 11.77 1.17 13.90
C PHE A 330 12.07 1.53 15.34
N VAL A 331 12.55 0.56 16.13
CA VAL A 331 12.99 0.83 17.50
C VAL A 331 14.05 1.94 17.46
N ASN A 332 13.96 2.94 18.32
CA ASN A 332 14.86 4.11 18.29
C ASN A 332 16.27 3.77 18.83
N TRP A 333 16.89 2.69 18.36
CA TRP A 333 18.11 2.07 18.85
C TRP A 333 19.25 3.02 19.23
N ALA A 334 19.56 4.01 18.39
CA ALA A 334 20.66 4.95 18.67
C ALA A 334 20.37 5.93 19.83
N TYR A 335 19.08 6.10 20.21
CA TYR A 335 18.63 7.17 21.12
C TYR A 335 17.79 6.67 22.31
N LYS A 336 17.13 5.51 22.19
CA LYS A 336 16.22 4.94 23.18
C LYS A 336 16.35 3.41 23.25
N TYR A 337 16.09 2.87 24.43
CA TYR A 337 15.88 1.44 24.75
C TYR A 337 17.05 0.47 24.63
N THR A 338 18.12 0.80 23.91
CA THR A 338 19.20 -0.17 23.67
C THR A 338 20.49 0.17 24.44
N GLN A 339 21.46 -0.73 24.35
CA GLN A 339 22.83 -0.56 24.86
C GLN A 339 23.52 0.74 24.38
N HIS A 340 23.11 1.32 23.26
CA HIS A 340 23.66 2.60 22.79
C HIS A 340 23.45 3.76 23.78
N VAL A 341 22.38 3.69 24.58
CA VAL A 341 21.99 4.73 25.53
C VAL A 341 21.90 4.20 26.97
N GLY A 342 22.53 3.06 27.23
CA GLY A 342 22.62 2.46 28.56
C GLY A 342 21.51 1.46 28.90
N GLY A 343 20.70 1.03 27.92
CA GLY A 343 19.81 -0.11 28.06
C GLY A 343 20.56 -1.45 28.09
N THR A 344 19.84 -2.53 28.37
CA THR A 344 20.40 -3.86 28.58
C THR A 344 20.51 -4.66 27.29
N HIS A 345 19.58 -4.44 26.35
CA HIS A 345 19.48 -5.20 25.11
C HIS A 345 20.19 -4.53 23.93
N GLY A 346 20.68 -5.37 23.02
CA GLY A 346 21.27 -4.92 21.76
C GLY A 346 20.23 -4.28 20.83
N ASP A 347 20.72 -3.55 19.84
CA ASP A 347 19.94 -2.99 18.74
C ASP A 347 19.25 -4.06 17.89
N VAL A 348 20.02 -5.01 17.34
CA VAL A 348 19.48 -6.13 16.54
C VAL A 348 18.56 -7.01 17.38
N GLU A 349 18.90 -7.20 18.66
CA GLU A 349 18.06 -7.95 19.59
C GLU A 349 16.70 -7.28 19.79
N SER A 350 16.69 -5.95 19.99
CA SER A 350 15.46 -5.16 20.17
C SER A 350 14.61 -5.13 18.91
N GLU A 351 15.26 -5.08 17.76
CA GLU A 351 14.62 -5.21 16.46
C GLU A 351 13.87 -6.54 16.33
N TRP A 352 14.55 -7.65 16.64
CA TRP A 352 14.00 -8.99 16.54
C TRP A 352 12.88 -9.24 17.54
N GLU A 353 13.01 -8.74 18.77
CA GLU A 353 11.94 -8.84 19.77
C GLU A 353 10.70 -8.06 19.31
N THR A 354 10.87 -6.89 18.70
CA THR A 354 9.77 -6.11 18.12
C THR A 354 9.06 -6.90 17.02
N ALA A 355 9.79 -7.49 16.06
CA ALA A 355 9.19 -8.30 15.00
C ALA A 355 8.46 -9.54 15.54
N ARG A 356 9.08 -10.24 16.50
CA ARG A 356 8.48 -11.41 17.18
C ARG A 356 7.15 -11.05 17.83
N LEU A 357 7.10 -9.89 18.47
CA LEU A 357 5.89 -9.40 19.10
C LEU A 357 4.80 -9.05 18.14
N LEU A 358 5.11 -8.21 17.17
CA LEU A 358 4.14 -7.80 16.16
C LEU A 358 3.52 -9.04 15.51
N THR A 359 4.35 -10.02 15.17
CA THR A 359 3.89 -11.24 14.52
C THR A 359 2.92 -12.04 15.38
N ALA A 360 3.13 -12.11 16.70
CA ALA A 360 2.18 -12.76 17.62
C ALA A 360 0.77 -12.13 17.58
N TYR A 361 0.68 -10.85 17.19
CA TYR A 361 -0.55 -10.06 17.13
C TYR A 361 -0.98 -9.75 15.69
N ASN A 362 -0.73 -10.64 14.72
CA ASN A 362 -1.07 -10.41 13.30
C ASN A 362 -0.56 -9.04 12.78
N ALA A 363 0.58 -8.58 13.28
CA ALA A 363 1.21 -7.34 12.83
C ALA A 363 2.56 -7.63 12.16
N TYR A 364 2.94 -6.79 11.21
CA TYR A 364 4.24 -6.85 10.55
C TYR A 364 4.90 -5.49 10.58
N LYS A 365 6.23 -5.47 10.53
CA LYS A 365 7.05 -4.27 10.60
C LYS A 365 7.46 -3.83 9.19
N GLU A 366 7.33 -2.55 8.90
CA GLU A 366 8.12 -1.86 7.87
C GLU A 366 9.21 -1.09 8.59
N ALA A 367 10.43 -1.63 8.53
CA ALA A 367 11.47 -1.40 9.52
C ALA A 367 12.25 -0.09 9.39
N ASP A 368 11.56 1.05 9.19
CA ASP A 368 12.13 2.38 8.87
C ASP A 368 13.28 2.82 9.81
N ALA A 369 14.51 2.43 9.47
CA ALA A 369 15.70 2.53 10.32
C ALA A 369 16.19 3.98 10.53
N LEU A 370 17.02 4.17 11.56
CA LEU A 370 17.66 5.46 11.87
C LEU A 370 18.92 5.69 11.01
N ASP A 371 18.80 6.38 9.87
CA ASP A 371 19.86 7.19 9.22
C ASP A 371 19.23 7.97 8.04
N TYR A 372 20.04 8.64 7.21
CA TYR A 372 19.69 9.35 5.98
C TYR A 372 18.38 8.88 5.33
N SER A 373 17.37 9.77 5.34
CA SER A 373 16.05 9.69 4.69
C SER A 373 15.01 8.78 5.34
N TYR A 374 14.26 9.40 6.23
CA TYR A 374 12.89 8.97 6.47
C TYR A 374 12.04 9.14 5.23
N VAL A 375 10.95 8.41 5.24
CA VAL A 375 9.87 8.55 4.28
C VAL A 375 9.27 9.94 4.47
N SER A 376 9.55 10.84 3.53
CA SER A 376 8.79 12.06 3.34
C SER A 376 7.64 11.77 2.37
N ASN A 377 6.53 12.50 2.48
CA ASN A 377 5.43 12.41 1.52
C ASN A 377 4.76 11.03 1.44
N ALA A 378 4.87 10.22 2.50
CA ALA A 378 4.29 8.89 2.56
C ALA A 378 2.78 8.90 2.30
N SER A 379 2.08 9.91 2.82
CA SER A 379 0.65 10.13 2.60
C SER A 379 0.31 10.43 1.13
N LEU A 380 1.12 11.22 0.44
CA LEU A 380 0.94 11.50 -0.99
C LEU A 380 1.11 10.21 -1.79
N TYR A 381 2.16 9.46 -1.51
CA TYR A 381 2.41 8.19 -2.18
C TYR A 381 1.31 7.17 -1.88
N ALA A 382 0.80 7.12 -0.65
CA ALA A 382 -0.34 6.28 -0.30
C ALA A 382 -1.60 6.66 -1.08
N ALA A 383 -1.86 7.96 -1.26
CA ALA A 383 -2.99 8.45 -2.07
C ALA A 383 -2.84 8.12 -3.56
N LEU A 384 -1.61 7.88 -4.04
CA LEU A 384 -1.33 7.43 -5.41
C LEU A 384 -1.40 5.91 -5.60
N TYR A 385 -1.58 5.12 -4.53
CA TYR A 385 -1.68 3.66 -4.61
C TYR A 385 -2.77 3.15 -5.58
N PRO A 386 -3.99 3.72 -5.64
CA PRO A 386 -5.02 3.28 -6.59
C PRO A 386 -4.58 3.34 -8.06
N ALA A 387 -3.86 4.39 -8.45
CA ALA A 387 -3.31 4.51 -9.80
C ALA A 387 -2.24 3.44 -10.11
N VAL A 388 -1.51 2.99 -9.08
CA VAL A 388 -0.53 1.91 -9.20
C VAL A 388 -1.24 0.55 -9.22
N SER A 389 -2.26 0.31 -8.40
CA SER A 389 -2.96 -0.97 -8.34
C SER A 389 -3.73 -1.33 -9.63
N GLN A 390 -4.06 -0.33 -10.43
CA GLN A 390 -4.71 -0.49 -11.74
C GLN A 390 -3.71 -0.75 -12.88
N ARG A 391 -2.42 -0.43 -12.70
CA ARG A 391 -1.37 -0.76 -13.67
C ARG A 391 -0.96 -2.22 -13.52
N ARG A 392 -0.71 -2.91 -14.64
CA ARG A 392 -0.17 -4.27 -14.62
C ARG A 392 1.36 -4.25 -14.65
N TYR A 393 2.00 -4.65 -13.55
CA TYR A 393 3.46 -4.70 -13.43
C TYR A 393 4.01 -6.13 -13.53
N VAL A 394 4.51 -6.49 -14.71
CA VAL A 394 4.98 -7.85 -15.02
C VAL A 394 6.49 -7.97 -14.78
N GLN A 395 6.94 -9.07 -14.18
CA GLN A 395 8.36 -9.38 -13.99
C GLN A 395 9.03 -9.80 -15.32
N ASN A 396 10.36 -9.72 -15.37
CA ASN A 396 11.14 -10.32 -16.45
C ASN A 396 10.92 -11.83 -16.47
N ALA A 397 10.81 -12.40 -17.67
CA ALA A 397 10.48 -13.81 -17.80
C ALA A 397 11.54 -14.70 -17.12
N PRO A 398 11.12 -15.79 -16.45
CA PRO A 398 12.03 -16.84 -16.02
C PRO A 398 12.67 -17.54 -17.24
N PRO A 399 13.80 -18.25 -17.06
CA PRO A 399 14.46 -18.89 -18.18
C PRO A 399 13.70 -20.10 -18.72
N THR A 400 13.66 -20.19 -20.04
CA THR A 400 13.22 -21.39 -20.76
C THR A 400 14.25 -22.51 -20.64
N ARG A 401 13.81 -23.76 -20.86
CA ARG A 401 14.72 -24.92 -20.94
C ARG A 401 15.79 -24.74 -22.01
N ASP A 402 15.42 -24.22 -23.17
CA ASP A 402 16.35 -24.01 -24.29
C ASP A 402 17.40 -22.95 -23.96
N GLU A 403 17.02 -21.88 -23.25
CA GLU A 403 17.97 -20.90 -22.72
C GLU A 403 18.93 -21.53 -21.73
N MET A 404 18.45 -22.38 -20.81
CA MET A 404 19.31 -23.11 -19.86
C MET A 404 20.32 -24.00 -20.57
N VAL A 405 19.91 -24.73 -21.62
CA VAL A 405 20.79 -25.56 -22.46
C VAL A 405 21.80 -24.68 -23.20
N SER A 406 21.36 -23.59 -23.82
CA SER A 406 22.23 -22.69 -24.58
C SER A 406 23.31 -22.02 -23.72
N ARG A 407 22.98 -21.73 -22.46
CA ARG A 407 23.90 -21.19 -21.45
C ARG A 407 24.77 -22.26 -20.80
N GLY A 408 24.58 -23.54 -21.11
CA GLY A 408 25.30 -24.66 -20.51
C GLY A 408 25.02 -24.85 -19.02
N LEU A 409 23.85 -24.39 -18.54
CA LEU A 409 23.37 -24.56 -17.18
C LEU A 409 22.75 -25.95 -16.96
N ILE A 410 22.23 -26.55 -18.03
CA ILE A 410 21.87 -27.97 -18.11
C ILE A 410 22.39 -28.53 -19.44
N ASP A 411 22.66 -29.83 -19.51
CA ASP A 411 22.96 -30.50 -20.79
C ASP A 411 21.69 -30.85 -21.59
N ALA A 412 21.86 -31.41 -22.79
CA ALA A 412 20.72 -31.79 -23.64
C ALA A 412 19.76 -32.80 -22.98
N ASN A 413 20.26 -33.62 -22.06
CA ASN A 413 19.49 -34.60 -21.29
C ASN A 413 18.91 -34.00 -20.00
N GLY A 414 19.18 -32.73 -19.71
CA GLY A 414 18.76 -32.04 -18.50
C GLY A 414 19.71 -32.21 -17.30
N ALA A 415 20.88 -32.84 -17.44
CA ALA A 415 21.78 -32.94 -16.29
C ALA A 415 22.43 -31.58 -15.98
N VAL A 416 22.46 -31.19 -14.70
CA VAL A 416 23.18 -29.98 -14.24
C VAL A 416 24.67 -30.30 -14.20
N PRO A 417 25.53 -29.62 -14.98
CA PRO A 417 26.96 -29.92 -15.00
C PRO A 417 27.64 -29.43 -13.71
N PRO A 418 28.79 -30.03 -13.31
CA PRO A 418 29.57 -29.56 -12.17
C PRO A 418 29.93 -28.08 -12.26
N GLY A 419 29.77 -27.34 -11.18
CA GLY A 419 30.01 -25.90 -11.11
C GLY A 419 29.46 -25.27 -9.83
N ASN A 420 29.76 -23.98 -9.66
CA ASN A 420 29.30 -23.18 -8.54
C ASN A 420 28.27 -22.16 -9.06
N TYR A 421 27.01 -22.34 -8.67
CA TYR A 421 25.88 -21.53 -9.11
C TYR A 421 25.55 -20.51 -8.02
N ILE A 422 25.63 -19.23 -8.37
CA ILE A 422 25.66 -18.15 -7.39
C ILE A 422 24.57 -17.13 -7.69
N MET A 423 23.76 -16.81 -6.70
CA MET A 423 22.85 -15.66 -6.70
C MET A 423 23.33 -14.63 -5.68
N VAL A 424 23.34 -13.35 -6.06
CA VAL A 424 23.61 -12.24 -5.15
C VAL A 424 22.36 -11.36 -5.07
N GLY A 425 21.77 -11.25 -3.88
CA GLY A 425 20.62 -10.39 -3.60
C GLY A 425 21.04 -8.99 -3.13
N LEU A 426 20.44 -7.95 -3.69
CA LEU A 426 20.61 -6.55 -3.30
C LEU A 426 19.42 -6.15 -2.42
N GLY A 427 19.57 -6.12 -1.10
CA GLY A 427 18.42 -5.90 -0.22
C GLY A 427 18.65 -4.93 0.94
N ASP A 428 17.86 -5.16 1.99
CA ASP A 428 17.38 -4.21 3.00
C ASP A 428 16.41 -3.15 2.45
N TYR A 429 15.61 -3.54 1.45
CA TYR A 429 14.49 -2.76 0.93
C TYR A 429 13.13 -3.34 1.39
N ASP A 430 13.07 -3.85 2.62
CA ASP A 430 11.85 -4.31 3.34
C ASP A 430 10.97 -3.15 3.83
N GLN A 431 11.41 -1.92 3.58
CA GLN A 431 10.87 -0.69 4.16
C GLN A 431 10.88 0.46 3.15
N ALA A 432 9.93 1.37 3.32
CA ALA A 432 9.76 2.49 2.40
C ALA A 432 10.93 3.50 2.48
N SER A 433 11.58 3.66 3.65
CA SER A 433 12.71 4.59 3.81
C SER A 433 13.88 4.25 2.88
N TRP A 434 14.40 3.01 2.92
CA TRP A 434 15.49 2.57 2.05
C TRP A 434 15.06 2.53 0.59
N THR A 435 13.84 2.10 0.31
CA THR A 435 13.30 2.06 -1.05
C THR A 435 13.27 3.46 -1.66
N LEU A 436 12.73 4.46 -0.95
CA LEU A 436 12.69 5.84 -1.44
C LEU A 436 14.09 6.45 -1.48
N TYR A 437 14.91 6.24 -0.46
CA TYR A 437 16.23 6.86 -0.41
C TYR A 437 17.18 6.33 -1.47
N MET A 438 17.39 5.03 -1.47
CA MET A 438 18.44 4.40 -2.26
C MET A 438 18.12 4.41 -3.73
N LEU A 439 16.84 4.27 -4.06
CA LEU A 439 16.38 4.39 -5.43
C LEU A 439 16.31 5.86 -5.87
N ALA A 440 16.11 6.84 -4.98
CA ALA A 440 16.24 8.26 -5.31
C ALA A 440 17.68 8.71 -5.52
N GLY A 441 18.64 8.04 -4.87
CA GLY A 441 20.05 8.20 -5.13
C GLY A 441 20.47 7.55 -6.44
N ASP A 442 21.79 7.43 -6.61
CA ASP A 442 22.37 6.91 -7.85
C ASP A 442 22.37 5.37 -7.94
N LYS A 443 21.82 4.62 -6.98
CA LYS A 443 21.91 3.13 -7.03
C LYS A 443 21.05 2.52 -8.12
N TYR A 444 19.81 2.98 -8.28
CA TYR A 444 18.95 2.51 -9.38
C TYR A 444 19.33 3.13 -10.73
N ASN A 445 20.12 4.20 -10.70
CA ASN A 445 20.70 4.86 -11.87
C ASN A 445 22.19 4.50 -12.06
N ASP A 446 22.68 3.48 -11.35
CA ASP A 446 24.09 3.10 -11.34
C ASP A 446 24.52 2.67 -12.75
N SER A 447 25.70 3.09 -13.18
CA SER A 447 26.17 2.83 -14.55
C SER A 447 26.36 1.35 -14.89
N ALA A 448 26.56 0.48 -13.90
CA ALA A 448 26.66 -0.97 -14.09
C ALA A 448 25.28 -1.64 -14.14
N ARG A 449 24.19 -0.94 -13.80
CA ARG A 449 22.84 -1.49 -13.93
C ARG A 449 22.51 -1.77 -15.40
N GLY A 450 21.95 -2.94 -15.67
CA GLY A 450 21.77 -3.46 -17.03
C GLY A 450 23.00 -4.19 -17.58
N GLN A 451 24.17 -4.07 -16.92
CA GLN A 451 25.38 -4.85 -17.21
C GLN A 451 25.54 -5.98 -16.18
N ALA A 452 25.45 -5.66 -14.89
CA ALA A 452 25.37 -6.63 -13.81
C ALA A 452 23.96 -7.21 -13.68
N THR A 453 23.86 -8.43 -13.16
CA THR A 453 22.58 -9.00 -12.76
C THR A 453 22.15 -8.40 -11.42
N CYS A 454 20.95 -7.83 -11.36
CA CYS A 454 20.46 -7.15 -10.17
C CYS A 454 19.22 -7.87 -9.63
N ASN A 455 19.41 -8.71 -8.62
CA ASN A 455 18.33 -9.33 -7.85
C ASN A 455 17.93 -8.37 -6.72
N TRP A 456 17.12 -7.38 -7.04
CA TRP A 456 16.59 -6.40 -6.10
C TRP A 456 15.64 -7.09 -5.13
N ALA A 457 16.00 -7.11 -3.86
CA ALA A 457 15.14 -7.64 -2.82
C ALA A 457 14.38 -6.50 -2.14
N ILE A 458 13.22 -6.19 -2.71
CA ILE A 458 12.33 -5.10 -2.32
C ILE A 458 11.00 -5.72 -1.91
N ASP A 459 10.55 -5.46 -0.70
CA ASP A 459 9.27 -5.98 -0.24
C ASP A 459 8.11 -5.30 -1.00
N PRO A 460 7.14 -6.05 -1.53
CA PRO A 460 6.15 -5.46 -2.41
C PRO A 460 5.09 -4.63 -1.66
N ASN A 461 4.94 -4.76 -0.34
CA ASN A 461 4.03 -3.92 0.47
C ASN A 461 4.51 -2.47 0.63
N VAL A 462 5.79 -2.17 0.36
CA VAL A 462 6.29 -0.79 0.45
C VAL A 462 5.54 0.14 -0.49
N VAL A 463 4.87 -0.40 -1.52
CA VAL A 463 3.97 0.33 -2.43
C VAL A 463 2.93 1.19 -1.70
N ASP A 464 2.46 0.77 -0.52
CA ASP A 464 1.46 1.54 0.24
C ASP A 464 1.99 2.89 0.72
N ARG A 465 3.32 3.06 0.78
CA ARG A 465 4.01 4.27 1.26
C ARG A 465 5.10 4.78 0.31
N ALA A 466 5.40 4.05 -0.74
CA ALA A 466 6.43 4.33 -1.74
C ALA A 466 5.95 3.94 -3.15
N SER A 467 4.67 4.14 -3.45
CA SER A 467 4.04 3.84 -4.74
C SER A 467 4.81 4.43 -5.92
N VAL A 468 5.31 5.67 -5.79
CA VAL A 468 6.15 6.33 -6.80
C VAL A 468 7.43 5.54 -7.11
N ALA A 469 8.04 4.92 -6.10
CA ALA A 469 9.26 4.15 -6.29
C ALA A 469 8.96 2.84 -7.00
N MET A 470 7.91 2.13 -6.56
CA MET A 470 7.49 0.86 -7.17
C MET A 470 7.06 1.05 -8.63
N ASP A 471 6.30 2.11 -8.93
CA ASP A 471 5.96 2.48 -10.30
C ASP A 471 7.22 2.79 -11.13
N TYR A 472 8.12 3.62 -10.60
CA TYR A 472 9.33 4.03 -11.31
C TYR A 472 10.25 2.85 -11.64
N VAL A 473 10.49 1.94 -10.68
CA VAL A 473 11.38 0.79 -10.91
C VAL A 473 10.82 -0.13 -11.98
N TYR A 474 9.52 -0.41 -12.01
CA TYR A 474 8.96 -1.27 -13.03
C TYR A 474 8.91 -0.61 -14.42
N ARG A 475 8.61 0.69 -14.51
CA ARG A 475 8.65 1.41 -15.80
C ARG A 475 10.05 1.47 -16.40
N HIS A 476 11.09 1.49 -15.56
CA HIS A 476 12.47 1.67 -15.99
C HIS A 476 13.33 0.41 -15.89
N LYS A 477 12.76 -0.74 -15.51
CA LYS A 477 13.54 -1.97 -15.36
C LYS A 477 14.23 -2.38 -16.66
N THR A 478 15.45 -2.85 -16.54
CA THR A 478 16.21 -3.47 -17.62
C THR A 478 15.91 -4.97 -17.67
N ALA A 479 16.39 -5.67 -18.70
CA ALA A 479 16.31 -7.12 -18.78
C ALA A 479 17.15 -7.86 -17.70
N LYS A 480 17.96 -7.14 -16.92
CA LYS A 480 18.80 -7.68 -15.83
C LYS A 480 18.32 -7.33 -14.43
N ASP A 481 17.21 -6.62 -14.31
CA ASP A 481 16.58 -6.33 -13.02
C ASP A 481 15.53 -7.39 -12.70
N PHE A 482 15.69 -8.06 -11.57
CA PHE A 482 14.74 -9.04 -11.05
C PHE A 482 14.37 -8.63 -9.63
N PHE A 483 13.09 -8.76 -9.29
CA PHE A 483 12.54 -8.33 -8.01
C PHE A 483 12.09 -9.55 -7.22
N ILE A 484 12.55 -9.64 -5.98
CA ILE A 484 12.18 -10.68 -5.01
C ILE A 484 11.78 -10.00 -3.70
N ALA A 485 10.97 -10.66 -2.87
CA ALA A 485 10.71 -10.16 -1.52
C ALA A 485 11.94 -10.37 -0.63
N TRP A 486 12.14 -9.50 0.36
CA TRP A 486 13.18 -9.61 1.38
C TRP A 486 12.60 -10.22 2.65
N ASP A 487 12.65 -9.49 3.78
CA ASP A 487 12.23 -9.91 5.12
C ASP A 487 10.76 -9.63 5.39
N SER A 488 9.89 -10.60 5.58
CA SER A 488 10.02 -12.01 5.23
C SER A 488 8.91 -12.32 4.24
N GLY A 489 8.71 -11.48 3.21
CA GLY A 489 7.57 -11.55 2.30
C GLY A 489 7.05 -10.17 1.94
N ALA A 490 5.76 -9.92 2.15
CA ALA A 490 5.20 -8.56 2.05
C ALA A 490 5.26 -7.87 3.42
N GLY A 491 6.46 -7.76 3.99
CA GLY A 491 6.76 -7.11 5.26
C GLY A 491 7.45 -8.03 6.28
N TYR A 492 8.01 -7.42 7.32
CA TYR A 492 8.84 -8.12 8.27
C TYR A 492 8.03 -8.73 9.42
N VAL A 493 7.89 -10.06 9.35
CA VAL A 493 7.37 -10.93 10.42
C VAL A 493 8.46 -11.90 10.91
N ASN A 494 8.23 -12.51 12.07
CA ASN A 494 9.00 -13.66 12.56
C ASN A 494 8.26 -14.96 12.15
N PRO A 495 8.75 -15.72 11.14
CA PRO A 495 8.00 -16.83 10.54
C PRO A 495 7.44 -17.86 11.52
N THR A 496 8.21 -18.21 12.56
CA THR A 496 7.80 -19.22 13.56
C THR A 496 6.69 -18.75 14.50
N HIS A 497 6.39 -17.45 14.55
CA HIS A 497 5.35 -16.86 15.41
C HIS A 497 4.02 -16.58 14.67
N LEU A 498 3.94 -16.95 13.39
CA LEU A 498 2.68 -16.94 12.64
C LEU A 498 1.71 -18.06 13.09
N TYR A 499 2.23 -19.09 13.75
CA TYR A 499 1.48 -20.25 14.23
C TYR A 499 2.11 -20.80 15.52
N GLY A 500 1.55 -21.87 16.08
CA GLY A 500 2.12 -22.51 17.27
C GLY A 500 2.04 -21.65 18.53
N ASP A 501 3.17 -21.51 19.24
CA ASP A 501 3.27 -20.65 20.43
C ASP A 501 3.33 -19.18 20.03
N ARG A 502 2.16 -18.54 19.96
CA ARG A 502 2.01 -17.11 19.66
C ARG A 502 2.10 -16.25 20.93
N SER A 503 3.02 -16.58 21.85
CA SER A 503 3.22 -15.78 23.06
C SER A 503 3.72 -14.36 22.71
N PRO A 504 3.15 -13.30 23.30
CA PRO A 504 2.26 -13.35 24.46
C PRO A 504 0.76 -13.17 24.13
N SER A 505 0.35 -13.17 22.86
CA SER A 505 -1.06 -12.99 22.49
C SER A 505 -1.89 -14.23 22.77
N GLY A 506 -1.34 -15.42 22.50
CA GLY A 506 -2.06 -16.69 22.55
C GLY A 506 -3.18 -16.81 21.49
N TYR A 507 -3.17 -15.97 20.45
CA TYR A 507 -4.19 -15.96 19.40
C TYR A 507 -4.11 -17.21 18.50
N PRO A 508 -5.20 -17.56 17.78
CA PRO A 508 -5.18 -18.60 16.73
C PRO A 508 -4.11 -18.33 15.68
N SER A 509 -3.77 -19.30 14.82
CA SER A 509 -2.75 -19.07 13.78
C SER A 509 -3.10 -17.89 12.85
N GLY A 510 -2.11 -17.05 12.55
CA GLY A 510 -2.19 -15.95 11.60
C GLY A 510 -1.74 -16.31 10.19
N VAL A 511 -1.40 -17.59 9.91
CA VAL A 511 -0.84 -18.03 8.63
C VAL A 511 -1.76 -17.69 7.45
N ALA A 512 -3.06 -17.96 7.56
CA ALA A 512 -4.01 -17.69 6.47
C ALA A 512 -4.08 -16.18 6.15
N ILE A 513 -4.11 -15.35 7.19
CA ILE A 513 -4.16 -13.88 7.05
C ILE A 513 -2.86 -13.37 6.42
N TRP A 514 -1.72 -13.91 6.85
CA TRP A 514 -0.41 -13.58 6.29
C TRP A 514 -0.27 -13.99 4.83
N GLN A 515 -0.76 -15.18 4.47
CA GLN A 515 -0.76 -15.66 3.09
C GLN A 515 -1.59 -14.76 2.19
N GLU A 516 -2.81 -14.40 2.59
CA GLU A 516 -3.65 -13.51 1.79
C GLU A 516 -3.08 -12.10 1.69
N HIS A 517 -2.48 -11.60 2.77
CA HIS A 517 -1.72 -10.35 2.76
C HIS A 517 -0.57 -10.40 1.74
N CYS A 518 0.28 -11.42 1.77
CA CYS A 518 1.39 -11.54 0.81
C CYS A 518 0.89 -11.68 -0.63
N LYS A 519 -0.09 -12.56 -0.87
CA LYS A 519 -0.67 -12.76 -2.22
C LYS A 519 -1.19 -11.46 -2.82
N LYS A 520 -1.83 -10.57 -2.03
CA LYS A 520 -2.27 -9.25 -2.50
C LYS A 520 -1.14 -8.49 -3.21
N TYR A 521 0.00 -8.35 -2.54
CA TYR A 521 1.12 -7.57 -3.06
C TYR A 521 1.92 -8.32 -4.12
N TYR A 522 2.04 -9.65 -4.00
CA TYR A 522 2.76 -10.46 -4.96
C TYR A 522 2.07 -10.49 -6.32
N ARG A 523 0.74 -10.57 -6.34
CA ARG A 523 -0.07 -10.49 -7.57
C ARG A 523 0.11 -9.15 -8.28
N LEU A 524 0.20 -8.05 -7.53
CA LEU A 524 0.33 -6.71 -8.09
C LEU A 524 1.62 -6.53 -8.90
N PHE A 525 2.73 -7.09 -8.38
CA PHE A 525 4.07 -6.90 -8.95
C PHE A 525 4.68 -8.16 -9.60
N ASP A 526 3.91 -9.23 -9.75
CA ASP A 526 4.37 -10.50 -10.33
C ASP A 526 5.55 -11.12 -9.56
N TYR A 527 5.44 -11.13 -8.23
CA TYR A 527 6.40 -11.79 -7.36
C TYR A 527 6.02 -13.27 -7.17
N SER A 528 7.03 -14.11 -7.06
CA SER A 528 6.89 -15.54 -6.77
C SER A 528 8.04 -16.10 -5.93
N ILE A 529 8.93 -15.24 -5.42
CA ILE A 529 10.10 -15.61 -4.62
C ILE A 529 10.11 -14.81 -3.32
N SER A 530 10.14 -15.52 -2.18
CA SER A 530 10.49 -14.96 -0.87
C SER A 530 11.98 -15.14 -0.65
N GLY A 531 12.72 -14.05 -0.82
CA GLY A 531 14.17 -14.06 -0.84
C GLY A 531 14.80 -14.33 0.52
N TRP A 532 14.21 -13.93 1.65
CA TRP A 532 14.85 -14.13 2.97
C TRP A 532 13.84 -14.27 4.11
N LEU A 533 13.72 -15.47 4.68
CA LEU A 533 12.91 -15.71 5.89
C LEU A 533 13.78 -15.55 7.14
N LEU A 534 13.56 -14.46 7.86
CA LEU A 534 14.33 -14.05 9.04
C LEU A 534 13.60 -14.42 10.34
N ASN A 535 14.19 -15.35 11.09
CA ASN A 535 13.59 -15.86 12.33
C ASN A 535 14.19 -15.27 13.62
N GLY A 536 15.12 -14.32 13.50
CA GLY A 536 15.81 -13.65 14.61
C GLY A 536 16.29 -14.62 15.71
N SER A 537 15.99 -14.30 16.97
CA SER A 537 16.37 -15.12 18.13
C SER A 537 15.49 -16.36 18.35
N SER A 538 14.52 -16.65 17.47
CA SER A 538 13.53 -17.74 17.67
C SER A 538 14.02 -19.14 17.27
N GLY A 539 15.32 -19.28 16.98
CA GLY A 539 15.96 -20.57 16.73
C GLY A 539 15.80 -21.07 15.29
N ALA A 540 15.88 -22.39 15.11
CA ALA A 540 15.85 -23.03 13.80
C ALA A 540 14.45 -23.05 13.19
N MET A 541 14.38 -22.96 11.85
CA MET A 541 13.14 -23.14 11.10
C MET A 541 13.03 -24.56 10.57
N GLY A 542 11.83 -25.13 10.64
CA GLY A 542 11.47 -26.46 10.13
C GLY A 542 10.68 -26.41 8.83
N ALA A 543 10.31 -27.59 8.32
CA ALA A 543 9.58 -27.72 7.06
C ALA A 543 8.24 -26.97 7.04
N VAL A 544 7.53 -26.92 8.17
CA VAL A 544 6.23 -26.23 8.28
C VAL A 544 6.38 -24.72 8.08
N ASP A 545 7.49 -24.12 8.55
CA ASP A 545 7.75 -22.69 8.34
C ASP A 545 7.80 -22.37 6.86
N PHE A 546 8.53 -23.17 6.07
CA PHE A 546 8.62 -22.99 4.62
C PHE A 546 7.31 -23.36 3.89
N GLN A 547 6.57 -24.37 4.37
CA GLN A 547 5.25 -24.72 3.82
C GLN A 547 4.26 -23.57 3.92
N ASN A 548 4.34 -22.75 4.97
CA ASN A 548 3.46 -21.59 5.14
C ASN A 548 3.71 -20.49 4.08
N TYR A 549 4.87 -20.48 3.42
CA TYR A 549 5.24 -19.51 2.37
C TYR A 549 5.05 -20.03 0.95
N ALA A 550 5.08 -21.35 0.75
CA ALA A 550 4.90 -21.97 -0.58
C ALA A 550 3.65 -21.48 -1.36
N PRO A 551 2.51 -21.14 -0.72
CA PRO A 551 1.32 -20.64 -1.41
C PRO A 551 1.42 -19.29 -2.11
N PHE A 552 2.52 -18.56 -1.96
CA PHE A 552 2.77 -17.31 -2.69
C PHE A 552 4.22 -17.17 -3.17
N SER A 553 5.10 -18.06 -2.73
CA SER A 553 6.52 -18.09 -3.10
C SER A 553 6.86 -19.32 -3.94
N GLY A 554 6.00 -19.61 -4.92
CA GLY A 554 6.05 -20.84 -5.72
C GLY A 554 7.36 -21.06 -6.49
N ASP A 555 8.13 -20.00 -6.75
CA ASP A 555 9.40 -20.08 -7.46
C ASP A 555 10.62 -20.28 -6.58
N GLY A 556 10.57 -19.87 -5.32
CA GLY A 556 11.70 -20.09 -4.43
C GLY A 556 11.56 -19.44 -3.07
N ILE A 557 12.17 -20.07 -2.08
CA ILE A 557 12.26 -19.54 -0.72
C ILE A 557 13.72 -19.53 -0.27
N GLY A 558 14.18 -18.38 0.21
CA GLY A 558 15.43 -18.25 0.91
C GLY A 558 15.21 -18.23 2.42
N GLY A 559 15.97 -18.99 3.21
CA GLY A 559 15.98 -18.91 4.67
C GLY A 559 17.29 -18.37 5.29
N TRP A 560 17.16 -17.82 6.51
CA TRP A 560 18.26 -17.25 7.27
C TRP A 560 19.06 -18.28 8.09
N ASN A 561 20.35 -17.99 8.32
CA ASN A 561 21.22 -18.66 9.31
C ASN A 561 21.29 -20.19 9.16
N GLY A 562 21.50 -20.65 7.93
CA GLY A 562 21.63 -22.08 7.65
C GLY A 562 20.32 -22.87 7.78
N ASN A 563 19.17 -22.21 7.67
CA ASN A 563 17.86 -22.87 7.60
C ASN A 563 17.30 -22.79 6.17
N PRO A 564 16.98 -23.92 5.52
CA PRO A 564 17.30 -25.29 5.92
C PRO A 564 18.80 -25.57 5.84
N SER A 565 19.27 -26.59 6.57
CA SER A 565 20.71 -26.92 6.64
C SER A 565 21.28 -27.44 5.32
N GLN A 566 20.42 -27.88 4.40
CA GLN A 566 20.73 -28.24 3.03
C GLN A 566 19.57 -27.79 2.12
N PRO A 567 19.81 -27.55 0.82
CA PRO A 567 18.73 -27.25 -0.10
C PRO A 567 17.71 -28.40 -0.17
N VAL A 568 16.42 -28.08 -0.18
CA VAL A 568 15.32 -29.07 -0.21
C VAL A 568 14.16 -28.58 -1.08
N LEU A 569 13.28 -29.51 -1.47
CA LEU A 569 11.97 -29.18 -2.03
C LEU A 569 10.91 -29.23 -0.93
N VAL A 570 10.08 -28.19 -0.86
CA VAL A 570 8.86 -28.15 -0.05
C VAL A 570 7.68 -28.20 -1.02
N GLY A 571 7.08 -29.38 -1.18
CA GLY A 571 6.30 -29.65 -2.38
C GLY A 571 7.23 -29.60 -3.59
N ASP A 572 6.96 -28.69 -4.53
CA ASP A 572 7.83 -28.43 -5.68
C ASP A 572 8.60 -27.10 -5.57
N VAL A 573 8.50 -26.42 -4.41
CA VAL A 573 9.17 -25.14 -4.17
C VAL A 573 10.60 -25.37 -3.68
N PRO A 574 11.64 -24.88 -4.39
CA PRO A 574 13.03 -24.99 -3.94
C PRO A 574 13.31 -24.04 -2.77
N VAL A 575 13.90 -24.59 -1.71
CA VAL A 575 14.28 -23.85 -0.51
C VAL A 575 15.77 -24.02 -0.24
N ILE A 576 16.48 -22.92 0.02
CA ILE A 576 17.90 -22.91 0.35
C ILE A 576 18.21 -21.83 1.39
N ALA A 577 19.21 -22.04 2.23
CA ALA A 577 19.68 -21.03 3.17
C ALA A 577 20.70 -20.09 2.54
N GLU A 578 20.75 -18.84 3.02
CA GLU A 578 21.82 -17.91 2.64
C GLU A 578 23.18 -18.45 3.10
N GLN A 579 24.23 -18.09 2.35
CA GLN A 579 25.59 -18.24 2.81
C GLN A 579 25.94 -17.10 3.77
N PRO A 580 26.67 -17.39 4.88
CA PRO A 580 27.01 -16.37 5.85
C PRO A 580 27.91 -15.29 5.23
N SER A 581 27.60 -14.03 5.55
CA SER A 581 28.42 -12.88 5.22
C SER A 581 29.30 -12.47 6.41
N SER A 582 30.46 -11.89 6.12
CA SER A 582 31.42 -11.42 7.14
C SER A 582 31.96 -10.05 6.77
N GLY A 583 31.18 -8.99 6.96
CA GLY A 583 31.67 -7.62 6.76
C GLY A 583 30.67 -6.53 7.11
N PRO A 584 31.12 -5.26 7.13
CA PRO A 584 30.27 -4.11 7.46
C PRO A 584 29.20 -3.85 6.38
N PRO A 585 28.09 -3.14 6.72
CA PRO A 585 27.07 -2.70 5.79
C PRO A 585 27.65 -1.99 4.55
N GLY A 586 27.03 -2.20 3.37
CA GLY A 586 27.43 -1.55 2.13
C GLY A 586 28.65 -2.16 1.44
N GLY A 587 29.17 -3.31 1.89
CA GLY A 587 30.21 -4.06 1.18
C GLY A 587 29.83 -5.52 0.93
N ILE A 588 30.55 -6.15 -0.01
CA ILE A 588 30.37 -7.54 -0.40
C ILE A 588 31.50 -8.36 0.22
N PHE A 589 31.21 -9.06 1.31
CA PHE A 589 32.18 -9.84 2.07
C PHE A 589 31.62 -11.22 2.38
N PHE A 590 31.97 -12.19 1.55
CA PHE A 590 31.44 -13.54 1.63
C PHE A 590 32.54 -14.57 1.77
N ALA A 591 32.24 -15.66 2.49
CA ALA A 591 33.03 -16.88 2.37
C ALA A 591 32.79 -17.47 0.97
N PRO A 592 33.85 -17.70 0.16
CA PRO A 592 33.69 -18.21 -1.18
C PRO A 592 33.26 -19.68 -1.18
N ILE A 593 32.28 -20.02 -2.02
CA ILE A 593 32.02 -21.40 -2.43
C ILE A 593 32.92 -21.78 -3.59
N ASP A 594 34.17 -22.14 -3.27
CA ASP A 594 35.24 -22.32 -4.26
C ASP A 594 35.47 -23.80 -4.60
N TYR A 595 34.40 -24.54 -4.88
CA TYR A 595 34.51 -25.98 -5.13
C TYR A 595 35.04 -26.27 -6.54
N THR A 596 35.97 -27.21 -6.65
CA THR A 596 36.55 -27.62 -7.95
C THR A 596 35.81 -28.76 -8.62
N THR A 597 34.88 -29.42 -7.92
CA THR A 597 34.11 -30.57 -8.40
C THR A 597 32.71 -30.59 -7.80
N GLY A 598 31.75 -31.24 -8.47
CA GLY A 598 30.36 -31.34 -8.00
C GLY A 598 29.50 -30.13 -8.40
N VAL A 599 28.23 -30.17 -8.00
CA VAL A 599 27.23 -29.12 -8.23
C VAL A 599 26.96 -28.44 -6.90
N HIS A 600 27.19 -27.14 -6.82
CA HIS A 600 27.05 -26.37 -5.59
C HIS A 600 26.24 -25.10 -5.83
N PHE A 601 25.32 -24.78 -4.92
CA PHE A 601 24.51 -23.58 -4.97
C PHE A 601 24.86 -22.68 -3.79
N ALA A 602 25.02 -21.39 -4.06
CA ALA A 602 25.14 -20.37 -3.03
C ALA A 602 24.26 -19.17 -3.34
N TRP A 603 23.49 -18.79 -2.35
CA TRP A 603 22.80 -17.51 -2.34
C TRP A 603 23.47 -16.61 -1.31
N TYR A 604 23.90 -15.44 -1.77
CA TYR A 604 24.55 -14.43 -0.95
C TYR A 604 23.66 -13.20 -0.78
N ARG A 605 23.57 -12.73 0.46
CA ARG A 605 22.79 -11.56 0.84
C ARG A 605 23.69 -10.33 0.97
N THR A 606 23.33 -9.23 0.32
CA THR A 606 24.01 -7.94 0.49
C THR A 606 23.11 -6.91 1.14
N ILE A 607 23.73 -6.06 1.97
CA ILE A 607 23.09 -4.94 2.65
C ILE A 607 23.40 -3.68 1.85
N LEU A 608 22.37 -3.11 1.20
CA LEU A 608 22.46 -1.79 0.54
C LEU A 608 23.56 -1.68 -0.54
N ALA A 609 23.93 -2.79 -1.19
CA ALA A 609 24.94 -2.81 -2.25
C ALA A 609 24.45 -2.12 -3.53
N SER A 610 25.40 -1.65 -4.35
CA SER A 610 25.15 -1.08 -5.68
C SER A 610 25.43 -2.08 -6.80
N PRO A 611 24.81 -1.92 -7.98
CA PRO A 611 25.14 -2.72 -9.17
C PRO A 611 26.64 -2.72 -9.51
N SER A 612 27.35 -1.59 -9.38
CA SER A 612 28.80 -1.53 -9.60
C SER A 612 29.60 -2.40 -8.63
N GLN A 613 29.14 -2.54 -7.39
CA GLN A 613 29.79 -3.44 -6.43
C GLN A 613 29.55 -4.91 -6.76
N VAL A 614 28.34 -5.25 -7.24
CA VAL A 614 28.02 -6.60 -7.72
C VAL A 614 28.89 -6.92 -8.94
N GLU A 615 28.98 -6.03 -9.93
CA GLU A 615 29.85 -6.21 -11.10
C GLU A 615 31.31 -6.46 -10.69
N ALA A 616 31.84 -5.65 -9.78
CA ALA A 616 33.21 -5.82 -9.28
C ALA A 616 33.40 -7.16 -8.56
N PHE A 617 32.41 -7.60 -7.79
CA PHE A 617 32.42 -8.91 -7.13
C PHE A 617 32.41 -10.05 -8.14
N GLU A 618 31.48 -10.04 -9.11
CA GLU A 618 31.40 -11.04 -10.17
C GLU A 618 32.72 -11.14 -10.95
N ALA A 619 33.29 -9.99 -11.34
CA ALA A 619 34.56 -9.93 -12.06
C ALA A 619 35.73 -10.49 -11.24
N SER A 620 35.73 -10.27 -9.91
CA SER A 620 36.78 -10.78 -9.04
C SER A 620 36.80 -12.31 -8.92
N TRP A 621 35.68 -12.98 -9.20
CA TRP A 621 35.51 -14.44 -9.07
C TRP A 621 35.39 -15.16 -10.42
N ALA A 622 35.19 -14.42 -11.52
CA ALA A 622 35.08 -14.97 -12.86
C ALA A 622 36.34 -15.73 -13.33
N ASP A 623 37.53 -15.34 -12.85
CA ASP A 623 38.84 -15.91 -13.24
C ASP A 623 39.44 -16.88 -12.21
N SER A 624 38.61 -17.50 -11.35
CA SER A 624 39.14 -18.43 -10.35
C SER A 624 39.58 -19.77 -10.95
N GLY A 625 38.97 -20.21 -12.07
CA GLY A 625 39.12 -21.58 -12.59
C GLY A 625 38.17 -22.60 -11.93
N HIS A 626 37.26 -22.16 -11.05
CA HIS A 626 36.32 -23.01 -10.31
C HIS A 626 34.90 -23.00 -10.90
N ASN A 627 34.72 -22.53 -12.15
CA ASN A 627 33.42 -22.52 -12.86
C ASN A 627 32.29 -21.84 -12.06
N HIS A 628 32.54 -20.63 -11.56
CA HIS A 628 31.53 -19.76 -10.96
C HIS A 628 30.55 -19.25 -12.02
N ARG A 629 29.25 -19.29 -11.70
CA ARG A 629 28.15 -18.88 -12.58
C ARG A 629 27.21 -17.97 -11.79
N PHE A 630 27.26 -16.67 -12.08
CA PHE A 630 26.38 -15.69 -11.47
C PHE A 630 25.03 -15.64 -12.20
N LEU A 631 23.94 -15.78 -11.45
CA LEU A 631 22.60 -15.98 -11.97
C LEU A 631 21.62 -14.95 -11.38
N ASP A 632 20.61 -14.63 -12.18
CA ASP A 632 19.39 -14.00 -11.68
C ASP A 632 18.60 -14.98 -10.82
N ALA A 633 17.69 -14.45 -10.00
CA ALA A 633 16.95 -15.22 -9.01
C ALA A 633 16.10 -16.33 -9.62
N PHE A 634 15.40 -16.03 -10.72
CA PHE A 634 14.56 -17.02 -11.38
C PHE A 634 15.40 -18.14 -12.00
N THR A 635 16.50 -17.81 -12.68
CA THR A 635 17.43 -18.82 -13.20
C THR A 635 18.04 -19.67 -12.10
N PHE A 636 18.43 -19.05 -10.99
CA PHE A 636 18.99 -19.75 -9.85
C PHE A 636 18.00 -20.77 -9.27
N TYR A 637 16.77 -20.35 -8.97
CA TYR A 637 15.78 -21.22 -8.35
C TYR A 637 15.18 -22.27 -9.31
N TYR A 638 15.01 -21.95 -10.60
CA TYR A 638 14.57 -22.95 -11.60
C TYR A 638 15.61 -24.07 -11.76
N LEU A 639 16.89 -23.70 -11.76
CA LEU A 639 17.98 -24.66 -11.82
C LEU A 639 18.08 -25.48 -10.53
N LEU A 640 17.91 -24.84 -9.37
CA LEU A 640 17.90 -25.53 -8.08
C LEU A 640 16.75 -26.52 -7.96
N ARG A 641 15.53 -26.11 -8.34
CA ARG A 641 14.35 -27.01 -8.38
C ARG A 641 14.65 -28.23 -9.22
N HIS A 642 15.10 -28.01 -10.46
CA HIS A 642 15.42 -29.08 -11.40
C HIS A 642 16.52 -30.00 -10.88
N TYR A 643 17.58 -29.46 -10.26
CA TYR A 643 18.65 -30.23 -9.64
C TYR A 643 18.15 -31.13 -8.51
N LEU A 644 17.20 -30.65 -7.72
CA LEU A 644 16.58 -31.40 -6.62
C LEU A 644 15.51 -32.40 -7.10
N GLY A 645 15.23 -32.45 -8.40
CA GLY A 645 14.27 -33.35 -9.03
C GLY A 645 12.84 -32.82 -9.10
N GLY A 646 12.63 -31.52 -8.90
CA GLY A 646 11.34 -30.85 -9.07
C GLY A 646 11.08 -30.41 -10.52
N HIS A 647 9.92 -29.80 -10.76
CA HIS A 647 9.39 -29.54 -12.09
C HIS A 647 9.21 -28.04 -12.39
N ASN A 648 9.72 -27.61 -13.54
CA ASN A 648 9.50 -26.24 -14.02
C ASN A 648 8.29 -26.16 -14.97
N ASP A 649 7.42 -27.16 -14.97
CA ASP A 649 6.24 -27.21 -15.81
C ASP A 649 5.06 -26.47 -15.16
N HIS A 650 4.05 -26.11 -15.96
CA HIS A 650 2.77 -25.55 -15.52
C HIS A 650 2.89 -24.18 -14.83
N ARG A 651 3.80 -23.33 -15.30
CA ARG A 651 3.99 -21.96 -14.79
C ARG A 651 3.50 -20.94 -15.79
N ALA A 652 2.78 -19.95 -15.32
CA ALA A 652 2.15 -18.95 -16.16
C ALA A 652 2.18 -17.58 -15.50
N THR A 653 2.31 -16.54 -16.33
CA THR A 653 2.16 -15.15 -15.90
C THR A 653 1.03 -14.47 -16.65
N TRP A 654 0.07 -13.90 -15.92
CA TRP A 654 -0.91 -12.99 -16.51
C TRP A 654 -0.19 -11.70 -16.97
N VAL A 655 -0.25 -11.39 -18.26
CA VAL A 655 0.47 -10.26 -18.87
C VAL A 655 -0.41 -9.01 -18.97
N SER A 656 -1.66 -9.19 -19.41
CA SER A 656 -2.62 -8.10 -19.58
C SER A 656 -4.02 -8.66 -19.82
N ASP A 657 -5.04 -7.84 -19.63
CA ASP A 657 -6.40 -8.13 -20.04
C ASP A 657 -7.11 -6.88 -20.59
N THR A 658 -8.30 -7.07 -21.14
CA THR A 658 -9.20 -6.01 -21.63
C THR A 658 -10.53 -6.01 -20.87
N ILE A 659 -10.60 -6.71 -19.73
CA ILE A 659 -11.80 -6.77 -18.90
C ILE A 659 -12.07 -5.38 -18.35
N PRO A 660 -13.26 -4.79 -18.59
CA PRO A 660 -13.64 -3.51 -18.01
C PRO A 660 -13.62 -3.56 -16.49
N ARG A 661 -13.38 -2.42 -15.85
CA ARG A 661 -13.55 -2.29 -14.39
C ARG A 661 -15.03 -2.31 -14.00
N ILE A 662 -15.90 -1.76 -14.86
CA ILE A 662 -17.34 -1.65 -14.68
C ILE A 662 -18.00 -2.40 -15.83
N MET A 663 -18.97 -3.26 -15.51
CA MET A 663 -19.82 -3.93 -16.49
C MET A 663 -21.28 -3.71 -16.11
N GLU A 664 -22.13 -3.46 -17.11
CA GLU A 664 -23.57 -3.39 -16.90
C GLU A 664 -24.15 -4.79 -16.63
N ALA A 665 -25.08 -4.88 -15.69
CA ALA A 665 -25.69 -6.13 -15.24
C ALA A 665 -26.30 -6.90 -16.42
N GLY A 666 -26.00 -8.20 -16.50
CA GLY A 666 -26.45 -9.09 -17.58
C GLY A 666 -25.85 -8.82 -18.97
N GLN A 667 -25.09 -7.72 -19.15
CA GLN A 667 -24.46 -7.40 -20.44
C GLN A 667 -23.25 -8.29 -20.74
N THR A 668 -22.95 -8.44 -22.02
CA THR A 668 -21.87 -9.28 -22.52
C THR A 668 -20.76 -8.43 -23.11
N TYR A 669 -19.52 -8.69 -22.67
CA TYR A 669 -18.35 -7.94 -23.11
C TYR A 669 -17.33 -8.88 -23.78
N PRO A 670 -16.86 -8.57 -25.01
CA PRO A 670 -15.77 -9.31 -25.61
C PRO A 670 -14.48 -8.94 -24.88
N VAL A 671 -13.91 -9.91 -24.18
CA VAL A 671 -12.68 -9.73 -23.41
C VAL A 671 -11.57 -10.63 -23.91
N THR A 672 -10.36 -10.14 -23.74
CA THR A 672 -9.11 -10.84 -24.03
C THR A 672 -8.24 -10.86 -22.80
N VAL A 673 -7.72 -12.04 -22.44
CA VAL A 673 -6.73 -12.25 -21.38
C VAL A 673 -5.46 -12.81 -22.00
N THR A 674 -4.34 -12.11 -21.85
CA THR A 674 -3.04 -12.52 -22.36
C THR A 674 -2.21 -13.13 -21.24
N VAL A 675 -1.71 -14.35 -21.46
CA VAL A 675 -0.90 -15.11 -20.52
C VAL A 675 0.42 -15.51 -21.19
N ARG A 676 1.52 -15.50 -20.44
CA ARG A 676 2.84 -15.98 -20.88
C ARG A 676 3.09 -17.38 -20.32
N ASN A 677 3.61 -18.27 -21.16
CA ASN A 677 4.12 -19.57 -20.74
C ASN A 677 5.48 -19.40 -20.09
N ASP A 678 5.52 -19.52 -18.77
CA ASP A 678 6.73 -19.41 -17.96
C ASP A 678 7.28 -20.78 -17.55
N GLY A 679 6.60 -21.85 -17.95
CA GLY A 679 7.00 -23.23 -17.71
C GLY A 679 7.96 -23.79 -18.77
N TRP A 680 8.35 -25.06 -18.62
CA TRP A 680 9.20 -25.78 -19.58
C TRP A 680 8.41 -26.70 -20.52
N ASP A 681 7.12 -26.84 -20.27
CA ASP A 681 6.15 -27.55 -21.09
C ASP A 681 5.66 -26.70 -22.27
N THR A 682 5.15 -27.38 -23.31
CA THR A 682 4.50 -26.72 -24.45
C THR A 682 3.00 -26.83 -24.31
N TRP A 683 2.30 -25.70 -24.26
CA TRP A 683 0.85 -25.70 -24.17
C TRP A 683 0.23 -25.90 -25.55
N SER A 684 -0.77 -26.76 -25.62
CA SER A 684 -1.56 -26.98 -26.83
C SER A 684 -2.95 -27.50 -26.49
N ASP A 685 -3.86 -27.42 -27.46
CA ASP A 685 -5.19 -28.02 -27.39
C ASP A 685 -5.12 -29.55 -27.23
N ALA A 686 -4.19 -30.20 -27.92
CA ALA A 686 -3.95 -31.64 -27.85
C ALA A 686 -3.51 -32.11 -26.45
N SER A 687 -2.84 -31.24 -25.69
CA SER A 687 -2.42 -31.49 -24.31
C SER A 687 -3.42 -30.96 -23.27
N GLY A 688 -4.59 -30.46 -23.70
CA GLY A 688 -5.69 -30.05 -22.83
C GLY A 688 -5.47 -28.76 -22.04
N TYR A 689 -4.53 -27.90 -22.48
CA TYR A 689 -4.24 -26.62 -21.82
C TYR A 689 -5.27 -25.55 -22.18
N GLY A 690 -5.66 -24.77 -21.18
CA GLY A 690 -6.58 -23.67 -21.32
C GLY A 690 -6.58 -22.75 -20.11
N LEU A 691 -7.49 -21.78 -20.12
CA LEU A 691 -7.70 -20.78 -19.09
C LEU A 691 -9.13 -20.89 -18.56
N GLY A 692 -9.30 -20.96 -17.24
CA GLY A 692 -10.58 -20.78 -16.59
C GLY A 692 -10.75 -19.35 -16.10
N LEU A 693 -11.97 -18.82 -16.25
CA LEU A 693 -12.38 -17.53 -15.68
C LEU A 693 -13.54 -17.74 -14.72
N ALA A 694 -13.43 -17.22 -13.51
CA ALA A 694 -14.52 -17.21 -12.54
C ALA A 694 -14.87 -15.77 -12.18
N VAL A 695 -16.15 -15.42 -12.25
CA VAL A 695 -16.68 -14.14 -11.75
C VAL A 695 -17.49 -14.45 -10.50
N VAL A 696 -17.02 -14.01 -9.34
CA VAL A 696 -17.67 -14.28 -8.06
C VAL A 696 -17.79 -13.00 -7.24
N PRO A 697 -18.79 -12.89 -6.34
CA PRO A 697 -18.85 -11.79 -5.40
C PRO A 697 -17.54 -11.66 -4.64
N ARG A 698 -17.09 -10.42 -4.36
CA ARG A 698 -15.79 -10.13 -3.73
C ARG A 698 -15.58 -10.80 -2.38
N THR A 699 -16.68 -11.20 -1.73
CA THR A 699 -16.70 -11.88 -0.42
C THR A 699 -16.54 -13.40 -0.52
N MET A 700 -16.53 -13.97 -1.72
CA MET A 700 -16.46 -15.41 -1.96
C MET A 700 -15.15 -15.81 -2.63
N ASN A 701 -14.72 -17.04 -2.38
CA ASN A 701 -13.67 -17.68 -3.17
C ASN A 701 -14.30 -18.54 -4.27
N PRO A 702 -13.75 -18.53 -5.49
CA PRO A 702 -14.31 -19.31 -6.58
C PRO A 702 -14.08 -20.82 -6.38
N THR A 703 -15.15 -21.58 -6.59
CA THR A 703 -15.14 -23.04 -6.66
C THR A 703 -14.59 -23.51 -7.99
N THR A 704 -14.23 -24.80 -8.10
CA THR A 704 -13.83 -25.39 -9.39
C THR A 704 -14.91 -25.20 -10.47
N ASN A 705 -16.19 -25.27 -10.10
CA ASN A 705 -17.28 -25.12 -11.06
C ASN A 705 -17.34 -23.70 -11.64
N ASP A 706 -17.01 -22.69 -10.83
CA ASP A 706 -17.03 -21.28 -11.27
C ASP A 706 -16.01 -21.05 -12.39
N TYR A 707 -14.81 -21.63 -12.30
CA TYR A 707 -13.83 -21.56 -13.40
C TYR A 707 -14.23 -22.40 -14.61
N MET A 708 -14.90 -23.53 -14.39
CA MET A 708 -15.34 -24.40 -15.47
C MET A 708 -16.48 -23.80 -16.29
N ALA A 709 -17.23 -22.84 -15.73
CA ALA A 709 -18.28 -22.13 -16.44
C ALA A 709 -17.75 -21.34 -17.64
N ASN A 710 -16.56 -20.75 -17.53
CA ASN A 710 -15.89 -20.02 -18.61
C ASN A 710 -14.52 -20.61 -18.89
N ARG A 711 -14.52 -21.85 -19.40
CA ARG A 711 -13.32 -22.57 -19.79
C ARG A 711 -12.94 -22.25 -21.23
N LEU A 712 -11.75 -21.69 -21.41
CA LEU A 712 -11.19 -21.27 -22.69
C LEU A 712 -10.07 -22.21 -23.09
N GLU A 713 -10.15 -22.79 -24.28
CA GLU A 713 -9.12 -23.67 -24.80
C GLU A 713 -8.13 -22.91 -25.68
N ILE A 714 -6.92 -23.43 -25.79
CA ILE A 714 -6.06 -23.11 -26.92
C ILE A 714 -6.76 -23.62 -28.19
N THR A 715 -6.70 -22.88 -29.30
CA THR A 715 -7.42 -23.25 -30.53
C THR A 715 -6.51 -23.31 -31.75
N GLY A 716 -6.97 -24.00 -32.79
CA GLY A 716 -6.33 -24.01 -34.11
C GLY A 716 -5.02 -24.79 -34.19
N GLY A 717 -4.77 -25.74 -33.27
CA GLY A 717 -3.52 -26.51 -33.22
C GLY A 717 -2.29 -25.66 -32.86
N ALA A 718 -2.49 -24.54 -32.14
CA ALA A 718 -1.40 -23.70 -31.68
C ALA A 718 -0.55 -24.42 -30.62
N ASN A 719 0.77 -24.23 -30.71
CA ASN A 719 1.73 -24.65 -29.70
C ASN A 719 2.33 -23.39 -29.07
N VAL A 720 2.00 -23.13 -27.80
CA VAL A 720 2.55 -22.01 -27.04
C VAL A 720 3.82 -22.51 -26.33
N LEU A 721 4.97 -22.20 -26.93
CA LEU A 721 6.27 -22.62 -26.41
C LEU A 721 6.64 -21.82 -25.14
N PRO A 722 7.54 -22.34 -24.30
CA PRO A 722 8.13 -21.57 -23.20
C PRO A 722 8.58 -20.17 -23.64
N GLY A 723 8.25 -19.15 -22.84
CA GLY A 723 8.49 -17.73 -23.08
C GLY A 723 7.50 -17.05 -24.04
N GLN A 724 6.62 -17.80 -24.73
CA GLN A 724 5.62 -17.20 -25.63
C GLN A 724 4.37 -16.78 -24.88
N THR A 725 3.65 -15.81 -25.44
CA THR A 725 2.34 -15.38 -24.95
C THR A 725 1.22 -15.96 -25.80
N TYR A 726 0.06 -16.16 -25.18
CA TYR A 726 -1.18 -16.51 -25.85
C TYR A 726 -2.32 -15.67 -25.31
N ALA A 727 -3.20 -15.22 -26.21
CA ALA A 727 -4.34 -14.37 -25.90
C ALA A 727 -5.63 -15.20 -25.98
N PHE A 728 -6.23 -15.48 -24.83
CA PHE A 728 -7.54 -16.11 -24.74
C PHE A 728 -8.62 -15.05 -24.93
N THR A 729 -9.62 -15.32 -25.76
CA THR A 729 -10.73 -14.39 -26.03
C THR A 729 -12.05 -15.08 -25.74
N CYS A 730 -12.96 -14.39 -25.05
CA CYS A 730 -14.31 -14.86 -24.80
C CYS A 730 -15.29 -13.70 -24.64
N ASP A 731 -16.56 -14.03 -24.74
CA ASP A 731 -17.65 -13.13 -24.39
C ASP A 731 -17.96 -13.35 -22.90
N LEU A 732 -17.52 -12.43 -22.04
CA LEU A 732 -17.75 -12.49 -20.60
C LEU A 732 -19.08 -11.81 -20.26
N VAL A 733 -19.96 -12.54 -19.59
CA VAL A 733 -21.28 -12.04 -19.17
C VAL A 733 -21.17 -11.49 -17.75
N ALA A 734 -21.63 -10.25 -17.55
CA ALA A 734 -21.76 -9.67 -16.23
C ALA A 734 -22.83 -10.41 -15.42
N PRO A 735 -22.63 -10.61 -14.10
CA PRO A 735 -23.70 -10.99 -13.20
C PRO A 735 -24.97 -10.14 -13.37
N GLU A 736 -26.14 -10.74 -13.13
CA GLU A 736 -27.43 -10.03 -13.15
C GLU A 736 -27.61 -9.14 -11.92
N ALA A 737 -26.99 -9.51 -10.79
CA ALA A 737 -27.02 -8.74 -9.58
C ALA A 737 -25.92 -7.67 -9.60
N VAL A 738 -26.29 -6.44 -9.27
CA VAL A 738 -25.36 -5.33 -9.06
C VAL A 738 -24.51 -5.57 -7.83
N GLY A 739 -23.28 -5.05 -7.83
CA GLY A 739 -22.39 -5.08 -6.67
C GLY A 739 -20.92 -5.27 -7.02
N ALA A 740 -20.11 -5.56 -5.99
CA ALA A 740 -18.68 -5.75 -6.11
C ALA A 740 -18.31 -7.23 -6.32
N TYR A 741 -17.64 -7.50 -7.43
CA TYR A 741 -17.19 -8.81 -7.88
C TYR A 741 -15.68 -8.87 -8.03
N GLN A 742 -15.17 -10.07 -8.22
CA GLN A 742 -13.81 -10.34 -8.65
C GLN A 742 -13.82 -11.30 -9.84
N VAL A 743 -12.97 -11.00 -10.81
CA VAL A 743 -12.63 -11.92 -11.89
C VAL A 743 -11.35 -12.63 -11.53
N HIS A 744 -11.40 -13.96 -11.45
CA HIS A 744 -10.26 -14.82 -11.17
C HIS A 744 -9.80 -15.52 -12.45
N TYR A 745 -8.48 -15.64 -12.60
CA TYR A 745 -7.83 -16.32 -13.72
C TYR A 745 -7.03 -17.50 -13.19
N ASP A 746 -7.16 -18.66 -13.83
CA ASP A 746 -6.34 -19.81 -13.54
C ASP A 746 -6.11 -20.66 -14.78
N MET A 747 -4.85 -20.97 -15.06
CA MET A 747 -4.51 -21.87 -16.16
C MET A 747 -4.81 -23.31 -15.72
N HIS A 748 -5.20 -24.15 -16.65
CA HIS A 748 -5.43 -25.56 -16.39
C HIS A 748 -4.84 -26.44 -17.49
N PHE A 749 -4.67 -27.71 -17.19
CA PHE A 749 -4.49 -28.77 -18.17
C PHE A 749 -5.40 -29.96 -17.86
N THR A 750 -5.63 -30.84 -18.83
CA THR A 750 -6.35 -32.10 -18.60
C THR A 750 -5.34 -33.23 -18.53
N ASP A 751 -5.25 -33.90 -17.40
CA ASP A 751 -4.30 -34.98 -17.19
C ASP A 751 -4.69 -36.26 -17.99
N PRO A 752 -3.79 -37.25 -18.10
CA PRO A 752 -4.09 -38.51 -18.79
C PRO A 752 -5.25 -39.33 -18.18
N ALA A 753 -5.65 -39.05 -16.93
CA ALA A 753 -6.81 -39.63 -16.27
C ALA A 753 -8.11 -38.83 -16.51
N SER A 754 -8.08 -37.82 -17.39
CA SER A 754 -9.19 -36.93 -17.72
C SER A 754 -9.65 -36.04 -16.56
N GLN A 755 -8.75 -35.74 -15.61
CA GLN A 755 -8.98 -34.77 -14.55
C GLN A 755 -8.43 -33.40 -14.95
N VAL A 756 -9.21 -32.35 -14.71
CA VAL A 756 -8.75 -30.97 -14.86
C VAL A 756 -7.86 -30.63 -13.67
N VAL A 757 -6.60 -30.31 -13.94
CA VAL A 757 -5.62 -29.88 -12.95
C VAL A 757 -5.34 -28.40 -13.16
N TRP A 758 -5.41 -27.66 -12.07
CA TRP A 758 -5.29 -26.20 -12.07
C TRP A 758 -3.88 -25.79 -11.67
N PHE A 759 -3.33 -24.78 -12.34
CA PHE A 759 -1.98 -24.28 -12.05
C PHE A 759 -1.88 -23.77 -10.61
N ARG A 760 -2.95 -23.16 -10.06
CA ARG A 760 -2.97 -22.78 -8.64
C ARG A 760 -2.78 -23.96 -7.68
N GLN A 761 -3.15 -25.19 -8.06
CA GLN A 761 -2.98 -26.36 -7.19
C GLN A 761 -1.53 -26.86 -7.16
N GLU A 762 -0.79 -26.65 -8.24
CA GLU A 762 0.59 -27.12 -8.38
C GLU A 762 1.62 -26.03 -8.08
N ASN A 763 1.32 -24.79 -8.46
CA ASN A 763 2.26 -23.67 -8.45
C ASN A 763 1.76 -22.45 -7.65
N ASN A 764 0.57 -22.55 -7.03
CA ASN A 764 -0.02 -21.55 -6.13
C ASN A 764 -0.17 -20.13 -6.73
N LEU A 765 -0.28 -20.03 -8.05
CA LEU A 765 -0.52 -18.77 -8.74
C LEU A 765 -1.99 -18.69 -9.15
N GLU A 766 -2.71 -17.77 -8.51
CA GLU A 766 -4.05 -17.37 -8.90
C GLU A 766 -4.03 -15.85 -9.09
N TYR A 767 -4.46 -15.39 -10.25
CA TYR A 767 -4.59 -13.97 -10.54
C TYR A 767 -6.04 -13.55 -10.29
N ARG A 768 -6.25 -12.32 -9.82
CA ARG A 768 -7.59 -11.76 -9.70
C ARG A 768 -7.60 -10.26 -9.99
N LYS A 769 -8.75 -9.75 -10.41
CA LYS A 769 -9.01 -8.34 -10.70
C LYS A 769 -10.39 -7.98 -10.12
N ASP A 770 -10.49 -6.81 -9.50
CA ASP A 770 -11.77 -6.30 -9.00
C ASP A 770 -12.65 -5.87 -10.19
N LEU A 771 -13.96 -6.13 -10.09
CA LEU A 771 -14.99 -5.82 -11.08
C LEU A 771 -16.21 -5.23 -10.35
N ILE A 772 -16.79 -4.16 -10.89
CA ILE A 772 -18.05 -3.59 -10.43
C ILE A 772 -19.13 -3.95 -11.46
N VAL A 773 -20.28 -4.42 -10.97
CA VAL A 773 -21.46 -4.68 -11.79
C VAL A 773 -22.54 -3.68 -11.39
N ALA A 774 -23.12 -2.97 -12.35
CA ALA A 774 -24.12 -1.93 -12.09
C ALA A 774 -25.22 -1.96 -13.15
N THR A 775 -26.35 -1.29 -12.90
CA THR A 775 -27.45 -1.16 -13.87
C THR A 775 -27.05 -0.33 -15.09
N HIS A 776 -26.28 0.73 -14.87
CA HIS A 776 -25.62 1.54 -15.89
C HIS A 776 -24.24 1.99 -15.38
N GLU A 777 -23.32 2.34 -16.28
CA GLU A 777 -22.03 2.94 -15.86
C GLU A 777 -22.21 4.27 -15.12
N ASP A 778 -23.31 4.97 -15.39
CA ASP A 778 -23.74 6.20 -14.72
C ASP A 778 -24.31 5.98 -13.31
N ASP A 779 -24.43 4.73 -12.84
CA ASP A 779 -24.91 4.43 -11.48
C ASP A 779 -23.76 4.01 -10.54
N VAL A 780 -22.56 3.83 -11.09
CA VAL A 780 -21.39 3.47 -10.28
C VAL A 780 -20.81 4.73 -9.70
N ASP A 781 -20.89 4.87 -8.39
CA ASP A 781 -20.17 5.85 -7.60
C ASP A 781 -19.16 5.08 -6.73
N THR A 782 -17.92 4.97 -7.20
CA THR A 782 -16.91 4.20 -6.47
C THR A 782 -16.40 4.94 -5.22
N ASP A 783 -16.65 6.23 -5.14
CA ASP A 783 -16.21 7.14 -4.08
C ASP A 783 -17.21 7.20 -2.93
N ASN A 784 -18.45 6.89 -3.29
CA ASN A 784 -19.65 7.18 -2.54
C ASN A 784 -19.81 8.70 -2.26
N ASP A 785 -19.51 9.54 -3.26
CA ASP A 785 -19.61 11.01 -3.20
C ASP A 785 -20.90 11.60 -3.82
N GLY A 786 -21.82 10.73 -4.23
CA GLY A 786 -23.11 11.08 -4.83
C GLY A 786 -23.05 11.32 -6.34
N ARG A 787 -21.89 11.11 -6.99
CA ARG A 787 -21.71 11.25 -8.44
C ARG A 787 -21.16 9.98 -9.04
N SER A 788 -21.52 9.71 -10.29
CA SER A 788 -21.05 8.50 -10.93
C SER A 788 -19.73 8.67 -11.66
N ASP A 789 -18.95 7.59 -11.67
CA ASP A 789 -17.72 7.40 -12.45
C ASP A 789 -17.89 7.89 -13.91
N ALA A 790 -19.03 7.61 -14.56
CA ALA A 790 -19.26 8.03 -15.93
C ALA A 790 -19.58 9.55 -16.08
N TRP A 791 -20.30 10.14 -15.11
CA TRP A 791 -20.45 11.59 -15.02
C TRP A 791 -19.08 12.26 -14.83
N GLU A 792 -18.24 11.71 -13.95
CA GLU A 792 -16.88 12.20 -13.71
C GLU A 792 -16.07 12.15 -15.01
N ALA A 793 -16.20 11.08 -15.80
CA ALA A 793 -15.47 10.89 -17.05
C ALA A 793 -15.85 11.94 -18.09
N ALA A 794 -17.14 12.19 -18.23
CA ALA A 794 -17.67 13.19 -19.15
C ALA A 794 -17.23 14.61 -18.78
N ASN A 795 -16.97 14.88 -17.50
CA ASN A 795 -16.57 16.18 -16.99
C ASN A 795 -15.06 16.34 -16.77
N GLY A 796 -14.25 15.36 -17.20
CA GLY A 796 -12.80 15.38 -17.03
C GLY A 796 -12.36 15.29 -15.57
N ARG A 797 -13.22 14.75 -14.72
CA ARG A 797 -13.01 14.47 -13.31
C ARG A 797 -12.57 13.03 -13.07
N LEU A 798 -12.93 12.09 -13.97
CA LEU A 798 -12.49 10.69 -13.95
C LEU A 798 -10.97 10.60 -14.03
N TYR A 799 -10.38 10.65 -12.85
CA TYR A 799 -8.98 10.44 -12.61
C TYR A 799 -8.90 9.36 -11.57
N TRP A 800 -9.04 8.08 -11.98
CA TRP A 800 -8.50 6.86 -11.33
C TRP A 800 -8.62 6.67 -9.80
N TYR A 801 -9.29 7.57 -9.08
CA TYR A 801 -9.29 7.70 -7.63
C TYR A 801 -10.71 7.45 -7.15
N PRO A 802 -10.89 6.71 -6.06
CA PRO A 802 -12.18 6.55 -5.40
C PRO A 802 -12.57 7.81 -4.58
N PHE A 803 -12.11 9.01 -4.97
CA PHE A 803 -12.34 10.31 -4.29
C PHE A 803 -11.98 11.46 -5.27
N ASP A 804 -12.71 11.64 -6.37
CA ASP A 804 -12.33 12.46 -7.52
C ASP A 804 -13.03 13.83 -7.64
N ASP A 805 -13.97 14.18 -6.76
CA ASP A 805 -14.47 15.55 -6.60
C ASP A 805 -13.42 16.56 -6.05
N TRP A 806 -12.17 16.14 -5.92
CA TRP A 806 -11.09 16.86 -5.25
C TRP A 806 -10.17 17.64 -6.20
N THR A 807 -10.63 18.16 -7.34
CA THR A 807 -9.84 19.18 -8.06
C THR A 807 -9.89 20.51 -7.31
N PRO A 808 -8.81 20.96 -6.63
CA PRO A 808 -8.87 22.18 -5.83
C PRO A 808 -8.97 23.39 -6.77
N GLY A 809 -10.02 24.18 -6.61
CA GLY A 809 -10.18 25.50 -7.24
C GLY A 809 -11.06 25.57 -8.49
N THR A 810 -11.75 24.50 -8.85
CA THR A 810 -12.96 24.61 -9.70
C THR A 810 -14.17 24.92 -8.82
N ASP A 811 -15.07 25.71 -9.37
CA ASP A 811 -16.32 26.19 -8.75
C ASP A 811 -17.32 26.16 -9.92
N MET A 812 -18.00 25.02 -10.05
CA MET A 812 -18.77 24.63 -11.23
C MET A 812 -19.97 25.53 -11.43
N ASP A 813 -20.68 25.84 -10.35
CA ASP A 813 -21.89 26.66 -10.37
C ASP A 813 -21.65 28.14 -10.05
N GLN A 814 -20.40 28.51 -9.72
CA GLN A 814 -19.92 29.87 -9.48
C GLN A 814 -20.57 30.55 -8.27
N ASP A 815 -20.88 29.79 -7.23
CA ASP A 815 -21.46 30.31 -6.01
C ASP A 815 -20.40 30.84 -5.01
N GLY A 816 -19.12 30.57 -5.27
CA GLY A 816 -17.98 30.97 -4.46
C GLY A 816 -17.49 29.90 -3.47
N VAL A 817 -18.07 28.71 -3.49
CA VAL A 817 -17.63 27.51 -2.78
C VAL A 817 -16.90 26.60 -3.79
N PRO A 818 -15.65 26.19 -3.53
CA PRO A 818 -14.95 25.25 -4.40
C PRO A 818 -15.67 23.91 -4.43
N ASP A 819 -15.74 23.27 -5.60
CA ASP A 819 -16.45 22.00 -5.84
C ASP A 819 -16.16 20.98 -4.73
N ASN A 820 -14.89 20.82 -4.38
CA ASN A 820 -14.44 19.84 -3.38
C ASN A 820 -14.93 20.09 -1.93
N CYS A 821 -15.77 21.09 -1.70
CA CYS A 821 -16.55 21.30 -0.50
C CYS A 821 -17.87 22.03 -0.75
N ASP A 822 -18.41 21.85 -1.94
CA ASP A 822 -19.74 22.29 -2.31
C ASP A 822 -20.70 21.10 -2.15
N ASN A 823 -21.60 21.15 -1.17
CA ASN A 823 -22.61 20.14 -0.93
C ASN A 823 -23.77 20.20 -1.94
N CYS A 824 -23.76 21.15 -2.88
CA CYS A 824 -24.63 21.19 -4.05
C CYS A 824 -23.87 21.61 -5.31
N LEU A 825 -22.88 20.82 -5.69
CA LEU A 825 -21.93 20.99 -6.80
C LEU A 825 -22.43 21.52 -8.17
N SER A 826 -23.74 21.60 -8.43
CA SER A 826 -24.30 22.15 -9.66
C SER A 826 -25.44 23.16 -9.42
N ILE A 827 -25.77 23.43 -8.16
CA ILE A 827 -26.85 24.30 -7.73
C ILE A 827 -26.28 25.30 -6.72
N ALA A 828 -26.02 26.51 -7.21
CA ALA A 828 -25.41 27.57 -6.44
C ALA A 828 -26.08 27.78 -5.07
N ASN A 829 -25.35 27.48 -4.00
CA ASN A 829 -25.85 27.47 -2.64
C ASN A 829 -24.78 27.92 -1.63
N ALA A 830 -24.19 29.10 -1.84
CA ALA A 830 -23.05 29.64 -1.09
C ALA A 830 -23.13 29.59 0.47
N SER A 831 -24.31 29.36 1.05
CA SER A 831 -24.48 29.10 2.49
C SER A 831 -24.10 27.69 2.94
N GLN A 832 -24.06 26.71 2.03
CA GLN A 832 -23.76 25.30 2.29
C GLN A 832 -24.61 24.77 3.44
N GLN A 833 -25.90 25.15 3.43
CA GLN A 833 -26.82 24.71 4.47
C GLN A 833 -27.18 23.25 4.17
N ASP A 834 -27.10 22.44 5.20
CA ASP A 834 -27.34 20.99 5.22
C ASP A 834 -27.93 20.74 6.61
N THR A 835 -29.26 20.64 6.65
CA THR A 835 -30.05 20.75 7.88
C THR A 835 -30.00 19.46 8.72
N ASP A 836 -29.83 18.32 8.07
CA ASP A 836 -29.81 16.98 8.65
C ASP A 836 -28.40 16.37 8.71
N GLY A 837 -27.44 16.89 7.94
CA GLY A 837 -26.02 16.58 8.04
C GLY A 837 -25.61 15.35 7.24
N ASP A 838 -26.36 14.99 6.20
CA ASP A 838 -26.10 13.84 5.33
C ASP A 838 -24.97 14.12 4.31
N GLY A 839 -24.65 15.39 4.09
CA GLY A 839 -23.63 15.86 3.16
C GLY A 839 -24.18 16.40 1.84
N ILE A 840 -25.50 16.37 1.63
CA ILE A 840 -26.20 16.98 0.51
C ILE A 840 -26.78 18.32 1.00
N GLY A 841 -26.59 19.39 0.25
CA GLY A 841 -27.11 20.69 0.69
C GLY A 841 -28.61 20.79 0.52
N ASP A 842 -29.29 21.51 1.42
CA ASP A 842 -30.74 21.81 1.38
C ASP A 842 -31.22 22.32 0.01
N ALA A 843 -30.32 22.89 -0.80
CA ALA A 843 -30.61 23.45 -2.12
C ALA A 843 -30.75 22.39 -3.23
N CYS A 844 -30.16 21.22 -3.03
CA CYS A 844 -30.14 20.10 -3.96
C CYS A 844 -30.67 18.79 -3.35
N ASP A 845 -30.97 18.81 -2.05
CA ASP A 845 -31.59 17.71 -1.33
C ASP A 845 -33.12 17.72 -1.50
N ASN A 846 -33.67 16.54 -1.83
CA ASN A 846 -35.12 16.33 -1.93
C ASN A 846 -35.76 16.04 -0.56
N CYS A 847 -34.96 15.60 0.42
CA CYS A 847 -35.35 15.30 1.80
C CYS A 847 -34.48 16.06 2.82
N PRO A 848 -34.51 17.42 2.84
CA PRO A 848 -33.65 18.28 3.68
C PRO A 848 -33.98 18.25 5.19
N GLY A 849 -34.71 17.24 5.65
CA GLY A 849 -35.03 16.99 7.04
C GLY A 849 -34.27 15.76 7.54
N PRO A 850 -34.30 15.46 8.85
CA PRO A 850 -33.61 14.30 9.43
C PRO A 850 -34.13 12.92 8.97
N ASN A 851 -35.02 12.90 7.98
CA ASN A 851 -35.75 11.74 7.49
C ASN A 851 -35.38 11.62 6.01
N ASP A 852 -34.40 10.76 5.74
CA ASP A 852 -33.81 10.49 4.42
C ASP A 852 -34.80 9.70 3.54
N ASP A 853 -34.41 9.29 2.33
CA ASP A 853 -35.16 8.41 1.43
C ASP A 853 -34.49 7.01 1.43
N ALA A 854 -34.83 6.18 2.42
CA ALA A 854 -34.11 4.94 2.69
C ALA A 854 -34.22 3.89 1.56
N ASP A 855 -35.27 3.96 0.75
CA ASP A 855 -35.52 3.02 -0.34
C ASP A 855 -35.30 3.61 -1.76
N GLY A 856 -35.13 4.93 -1.86
CA GLY A 856 -34.74 5.64 -3.07
C GLY A 856 -35.89 5.84 -4.06
N ASP A 857 -37.13 5.86 -3.59
CA ASP A 857 -38.32 6.00 -4.43
C ASP A 857 -38.75 7.46 -4.70
N GLY A 858 -38.13 8.41 -4.01
CA GLY A 858 -38.40 9.85 -4.08
C GLY A 858 -39.37 10.38 -3.03
N VAL A 859 -39.73 9.59 -2.02
CA VAL A 859 -40.55 9.95 -0.87
C VAL A 859 -39.72 9.83 0.41
N CYS A 860 -39.67 10.88 1.23
CA CYS A 860 -38.89 10.85 2.47
C CYS A 860 -39.51 9.88 3.49
N ASP A 861 -38.68 9.23 4.30
CA ASP A 861 -39.02 8.18 5.29
C ASP A 861 -40.20 8.54 6.22
N ASP A 862 -40.40 9.82 6.54
CA ASP A 862 -41.49 10.27 7.41
C ASP A 862 -42.83 10.46 6.70
N LEU A 863 -42.81 10.41 5.38
CA LEU A 863 -43.97 10.45 4.48
C LEU A 863 -44.15 9.13 3.74
N ASP A 864 -43.23 8.19 3.90
CA ASP A 864 -43.21 6.89 3.26
C ASP A 864 -43.94 5.83 4.10
N ASN A 865 -45.02 5.27 3.53
CA ASN A 865 -45.78 4.18 4.12
C ASN A 865 -45.16 2.79 3.87
N CYS A 866 -44.02 2.70 3.16
CA CYS A 866 -43.21 1.50 2.95
C CYS A 866 -41.69 1.77 2.98
N LEU A 867 -41.20 2.32 4.09
CA LEU A 867 -39.79 2.63 4.48
C LEU A 867 -38.59 1.85 3.88
N VAL A 868 -38.78 0.66 3.34
CA VAL A 868 -37.70 -0.19 2.80
C VAL A 868 -38.03 -0.83 1.44
N LEU A 869 -39.19 -0.52 0.86
CA LEU A 869 -39.69 -1.12 -0.38
C LEU A 869 -40.25 -0.04 -1.31
N PRO A 870 -39.54 0.29 -2.41
CA PRO A 870 -39.87 1.43 -3.26
C PRO A 870 -41.31 1.42 -3.74
N ASN A 871 -42.08 2.44 -3.36
CA ASN A 871 -43.48 2.59 -3.71
C ASN A 871 -43.88 4.06 -3.89
N ALA A 872 -43.24 4.74 -4.84
CA ALA A 872 -43.41 6.19 -5.09
C ALA A 872 -44.86 6.70 -5.29
N ASP A 873 -45.84 5.80 -5.50
CA ASP A 873 -47.26 6.14 -5.56
C ASP A 873 -47.97 6.20 -4.20
N GLN A 874 -47.34 5.67 -3.14
CA GLN A 874 -47.79 5.66 -1.75
C GLN A 874 -49.21 5.11 -1.60
N THR A 875 -49.56 4.11 -2.41
CA THR A 875 -50.88 3.48 -2.37
C THR A 875 -51.07 2.73 -1.05
N ASP A 876 -52.12 3.07 -0.31
CA ASP A 876 -52.59 2.41 0.92
C ASP A 876 -54.11 2.18 0.75
N SER A 877 -54.47 0.97 0.33
CA SER A 877 -55.80 0.61 -0.16
C SER A 877 -56.83 0.45 0.97
N ASP A 878 -56.42 0.09 2.18
CA ASP A 878 -57.30 -0.13 3.33
C ASP A 878 -57.15 0.88 4.47
N SER A 879 -56.22 1.83 4.31
CA SER A 879 -55.97 2.97 5.18
C SER A 879 -55.45 2.60 6.57
N ASP A 880 -54.50 1.66 6.64
CA ASP A 880 -53.90 1.18 7.87
C ASP A 880 -52.51 1.78 8.17
N GLU A 881 -52.06 2.73 7.34
CA GLU A 881 -50.76 3.41 7.39
C GLU A 881 -49.59 2.62 6.80
N LEU A 882 -49.81 1.41 6.27
CA LEU A 882 -48.84 0.66 5.47
C LEU A 882 -49.22 0.70 3.99
N GLY A 883 -48.23 0.84 3.12
CA GLY A 883 -48.48 0.82 1.68
C GLY A 883 -48.72 -0.59 1.16
N ASP A 884 -49.51 -0.72 0.10
CA ASP A 884 -49.85 -1.99 -0.56
C ASP A 884 -48.60 -2.81 -0.95
N ALA A 885 -47.45 -2.16 -1.13
CA ALA A 885 -46.18 -2.80 -1.47
C ALA A 885 -45.53 -3.57 -0.31
N CYS A 886 -45.77 -3.14 0.93
CA CYS A 886 -45.21 -3.69 2.15
C CYS A 886 -46.27 -4.25 3.12
N ASP A 887 -47.54 -4.14 2.78
CA ASP A 887 -48.67 -4.69 3.52
C ASP A 887 -48.93 -6.17 3.15
N ASN A 888 -48.90 -7.05 4.15
CA ASN A 888 -49.25 -8.47 4.04
C ASN A 888 -50.76 -8.74 3.97
N CYS A 889 -51.58 -7.69 4.02
CA CYS A 889 -53.02 -7.74 3.92
C CYS A 889 -53.66 -6.53 3.21
N PRO A 890 -53.31 -6.20 1.94
CA PRO A 890 -53.60 -4.92 1.27
C PRO A 890 -55.07 -4.46 1.14
N ASN A 891 -56.02 -5.22 1.65
CA ASN A 891 -57.45 -4.92 1.56
C ASN A 891 -58.16 -5.01 2.93
N ALA A 892 -57.44 -5.25 4.03
CA ALA A 892 -58.01 -5.35 5.37
C ALA A 892 -57.05 -4.84 6.46
N ALA A 893 -57.34 -3.63 6.94
CA ALA A 893 -56.46 -2.88 7.83
C ALA A 893 -55.88 -3.68 9.01
N ASN A 894 -54.55 -3.78 9.05
CA ASN A 894 -53.78 -4.53 10.04
C ASN A 894 -52.40 -3.88 10.29
N PRO A 895 -52.36 -2.75 11.01
CA PRO A 895 -51.11 -2.00 11.22
C PRO A 895 -49.99 -2.77 11.95
N ASP A 896 -50.33 -3.90 12.60
CA ASP A 896 -49.37 -4.75 13.30
C ASP A 896 -48.78 -5.86 12.44
N GLN A 897 -49.30 -6.07 11.23
CA GLN A 897 -48.86 -7.08 10.26
C GLN A 897 -48.77 -8.49 10.87
N ALA A 898 -49.64 -8.78 11.85
CA ALA A 898 -49.60 -10.02 12.59
C ALA A 898 -49.86 -11.23 11.67
N ASP A 899 -49.01 -12.23 11.79
CA ASP A 899 -49.10 -13.55 11.15
C ASP A 899 -48.73 -14.57 12.24
N ASN A 900 -49.73 -15.01 13.01
CA ASN A 900 -49.51 -15.82 14.22
C ASN A 900 -49.02 -17.23 13.91
N ASP A 901 -49.39 -17.77 12.75
CA ASP A 901 -49.12 -19.15 12.39
C ASP A 901 -47.96 -19.31 11.39
N GLY A 902 -47.49 -18.19 10.81
CA GLY A 902 -46.30 -18.07 9.98
C GLY A 902 -46.50 -18.58 8.56
N ASP A 903 -47.71 -18.55 8.03
CA ASP A 903 -48.03 -19.06 6.70
C ASP A 903 -47.86 -18.02 5.57
N GLY A 904 -47.64 -16.75 5.92
CA GLY A 904 -47.46 -15.64 4.98
C GLY A 904 -48.74 -14.88 4.62
N VAL A 905 -49.87 -15.17 5.26
CA VAL A 905 -51.12 -14.41 5.22
C VAL A 905 -51.34 -13.76 6.58
N ALA A 906 -51.74 -12.49 6.60
CA ALA A 906 -51.95 -11.82 7.87
C ALA A 906 -53.22 -12.29 8.58
N ASP A 907 -53.22 -12.30 9.91
CA ASP A 907 -54.35 -12.65 10.78
C ASP A 907 -55.66 -11.94 10.37
N ALA A 908 -55.58 -10.75 9.77
CA ALA A 908 -56.72 -9.94 9.34
C ALA A 908 -57.38 -10.40 8.03
N CYS A 909 -56.65 -11.07 7.15
CA CYS A 909 -57.14 -11.67 5.89
C CYS A 909 -57.04 -13.20 5.87
N ASP A 910 -56.55 -13.78 6.95
CA ASP A 910 -56.48 -15.22 7.13
C ASP A 910 -57.86 -15.78 7.54
N ASN A 911 -58.35 -16.75 6.78
CA ASN A 911 -59.58 -17.48 7.07
C ASN A 911 -59.39 -18.57 8.15
N CYS A 912 -58.14 -18.89 8.52
CA CYS A 912 -57.76 -19.77 9.61
C CYS A 912 -56.56 -19.22 10.44
N PRO A 913 -56.68 -18.06 11.14
CA PRO A 913 -55.57 -17.31 11.78
C PRO A 913 -54.67 -18.02 12.81
N ASP A 914 -54.97 -19.27 13.13
CA ASP A 914 -54.25 -20.07 14.12
C ASP A 914 -53.67 -21.38 13.50
N ASP A 915 -53.91 -21.65 12.21
CA ASP A 915 -53.65 -22.92 11.53
C ASP A 915 -53.10 -22.71 10.09
N PRO A 916 -51.80 -22.97 9.84
CA PRO A 916 -51.14 -22.55 8.59
C PRO A 916 -51.82 -23.06 7.32
N ASN A 917 -52.27 -22.15 6.46
CA ASN A 917 -53.00 -22.43 5.22
C ASN A 917 -52.84 -21.33 4.15
N ALA A 918 -51.60 -21.09 3.72
CA ALA A 918 -51.24 -20.03 2.76
C ALA A 918 -52.04 -19.96 1.43
N ASP A 919 -52.75 -21.03 1.04
CA ASP A 919 -53.62 -21.03 -0.14
C ASP A 919 -55.05 -20.52 0.12
N GLN A 920 -55.38 -20.26 1.40
CA GLN A 920 -56.65 -19.73 1.89
C GLN A 920 -57.85 -20.50 1.32
N ALA A 921 -57.69 -21.82 1.18
CA ALA A 921 -58.67 -22.68 0.53
C ALA A 921 -59.96 -22.79 1.36
N ASP A 922 -60.97 -22.02 0.95
CA ASP A 922 -62.32 -22.05 1.49
C ASP A 922 -63.26 -22.73 0.46
N THR A 923 -63.68 -23.96 0.72
CA THR A 923 -64.50 -24.74 -0.25
C THR A 923 -66.00 -24.51 -0.08
N ASP A 924 -66.41 -24.06 1.11
CA ASP A 924 -67.80 -23.83 1.50
C ASP A 924 -68.21 -22.35 1.53
N ASP A 925 -67.25 -21.43 1.36
CA ASP A 925 -67.45 -19.97 1.35
C ASP A 925 -68.17 -19.48 2.64
N ASP A 926 -67.80 -20.00 3.83
CA ASP A 926 -68.58 -19.86 5.09
C ASP A 926 -68.27 -18.67 6.02
#